data_AF-A0A7V6Y4K3-F1
#
_entry.id   AF-A0A7V6Y4K3-F1
#
_cell.length_a   1.000
_cell.length_b   1.000
_cell.length_c   1.000
_cell.angle_alpha   90.00
_cell.angle_beta   90.00
_cell.angle_gamma   90.00
#
_symmetry.space_group_name_H-M   'P 1'
#
loop_
_entity.id
_entity.type
_entity.pdbx_description
1 polymer ?
#
loop_
_entity_poly.entity_id
_entity_poly.type
_entity_poly.pdbx_seq_one_letter_code
_entity_poly.pdbx_strand_id
1 'polypeptide(L)'
;MHKKIFFATLFLLILSIPVLCMASAKPIEIYINGEKIESDVAPIIVNDRTLAPVRVISENLGAEVYWDNDNRQVQIITSSKTIILKIDDVKALVNGQEVVLDVPAKIVNDRTLVPLRFLSESLGADVSWDNDLRRVIINRADAKVVDLAYEVIEGKPTVVITGDSPLEYSAVEIQDDRRLAIDVKGRLDTQNNALYVYDSCLEKAIAGEISIEPPITRIVLELSSNAAYKTYSSPDKKSIFVSFTYFDNILEDLTFKNKERQFIAEITTTNAANADYFFLSNPDRLVLDIKNIGLSEIDIPHVPDNNFVKDVRIGQFADDTVRVVFDLKNDTSYQVFQADNVFSVVFSQPFTIEDVKVTSQGDVSLVEILSSDEVFYELKDDTYKKQLKVIVPGAAIGKNLLDRNVIKIADGIIDYIELAKVKDAKTYNLEIVINLSSFVSCEMLSSSPTSNVKFALHKSSSLLPLSNKLIVIDPGHGGSDPGAIVGSVKEKDLNLDIALKLKSLLESNGAKVFMTREDDTFVNLYARAGMANEINADLFISIHHNSATSSATGTETLYYPDPQKKLLAQALQKAIVSHTGFHNRGIVERPGIVVTRETKMPSALVEVGFLTNSNDLALIVTDEFKQKVAQGILQGIVDYLCGSVN
;
A
#
# COMPACT_ATOMS: atom_id res chain seq x y z
N MET A 1 -62.71 55.39 -89.71
CA MET A 1 -62.92 54.54 -90.91
C MET A 1 -61.84 53.46 -90.91
N HIS A 2 -62.20 52.20 -91.16
CA HIS A 2 -61.35 50.99 -91.17
C HIS A 2 -60.98 50.40 -89.80
N LYS A 3 -60.96 49.08 -89.56
CA LYS A 3 -61.32 47.83 -90.27
C LYS A 3 -61.17 46.71 -89.19
N LYS A 4 -62.12 45.77 -89.05
CA LYS A 4 -61.99 44.30 -89.32
C LYS A 4 -60.95 43.57 -88.42
N ILE A 5 -61.10 42.33 -87.89
CA ILE A 5 -61.97 41.16 -88.10
C ILE A 5 -61.52 40.05 -87.09
N PHE A 6 -62.47 39.23 -86.59
CA PHE A 6 -62.45 37.79 -86.14
C PHE A 6 -61.26 37.20 -85.31
N PHE A 7 -61.36 36.13 -84.51
CA PHE A 7 -62.10 34.86 -84.62
C PHE A 7 -62.24 34.16 -83.22
N ALA A 8 -63.13 33.15 -83.16
CA ALA A 8 -63.52 32.20 -82.10
C ALA A 8 -62.41 31.67 -81.16
N THR A 9 -62.66 31.06 -79.99
CA THR A 9 -63.25 29.71 -79.82
C THR A 9 -63.50 29.35 -78.33
N LEU A 10 -64.52 28.50 -78.11
CA LEU A 10 -64.92 27.66 -76.98
C LEU A 10 -63.88 27.29 -75.89
N PHE A 11 -64.21 27.41 -74.59
CA PHE A 11 -63.69 26.50 -73.55
C PHE A 11 -64.63 26.33 -72.34
N LEU A 12 -64.48 25.14 -71.75
CA LEU A 12 -65.25 24.41 -70.76
C LEU A 12 -64.88 24.80 -69.31
N LEU A 13 -65.91 24.87 -68.44
CA LEU A 13 -66.01 24.43 -67.03
C LEU A 13 -64.82 24.57 -66.03
N ILE A 14 -65.18 25.03 -64.83
CA ILE A 14 -64.79 24.58 -63.46
C ILE A 14 -64.42 25.77 -62.55
N LEU A 15 -65.25 25.96 -61.51
CA LEU A 15 -65.02 26.83 -60.36
C LEU A 15 -63.67 26.50 -59.70
N SER A 16 -62.77 27.47 -59.63
CA SER A 16 -61.58 27.43 -58.78
C SER A 16 -61.94 27.91 -57.37
N ILE A 17 -62.01 26.97 -56.42
CA ILE A 17 -61.95 27.29 -54.98
C ILE A 17 -60.47 27.43 -54.62
N PRO A 18 -60.01 28.56 -54.04
CA PRO A 18 -58.63 28.69 -53.63
C PRO A 18 -58.39 27.82 -52.38
N VAL A 19 -57.48 26.86 -52.51
CA VAL A 19 -56.89 26.14 -51.37
C VAL A 19 -55.93 27.09 -50.67
N LEU A 20 -56.25 27.52 -49.44
CA LEU A 20 -55.28 28.20 -48.58
C LEU A 20 -54.18 27.19 -48.20
N CYS A 21 -52.98 27.39 -48.71
CA CYS A 21 -51.78 26.72 -48.24
C CYS A 21 -51.33 27.42 -46.95
N MET A 22 -51.50 26.77 -45.79
CA MET A 22 -50.87 27.24 -44.55
C MET A 22 -49.38 26.91 -44.61
N ALA A 23 -48.54 27.95 -44.69
CA ALA A 23 -47.10 27.80 -44.57
C ALA A 23 -46.75 27.33 -43.15
N SER A 24 -46.05 26.20 -43.03
CA SER A 24 -45.50 25.74 -41.75
C SER A 24 -44.42 26.72 -41.27
N ALA A 25 -44.45 27.08 -39.99
CA ALA A 25 -43.45 27.98 -39.40
C ALA A 25 -42.05 27.35 -39.50
N LYS A 26 -41.02 28.18 -39.74
CA LYS A 26 -39.63 27.71 -39.77
C LYS A 26 -39.26 27.04 -38.43
N PRO A 27 -38.50 25.93 -38.43
CA PRO A 27 -37.98 25.29 -37.22
C PRO A 27 -37.17 26.27 -36.37
N ILE A 28 -37.14 26.04 -35.06
CA ILE A 28 -36.34 26.84 -34.14
C ILE A 28 -34.90 26.34 -34.16
N GLU A 29 -33.95 27.22 -34.43
CA GLU A 29 -32.52 26.89 -34.39
C GLU A 29 -31.93 27.26 -33.03
N ILE A 30 -30.98 26.46 -32.54
CA ILE A 30 -30.21 26.76 -31.33
C ILE A 30 -28.77 27.01 -31.75
N TYR A 31 -28.22 28.11 -31.25
CA TYR A 31 -26.81 28.42 -31.38
C TYR A 31 -26.18 28.59 -30.00
N ILE A 32 -25.03 27.95 -29.79
CA ILE A 32 -24.25 28.05 -28.55
C ILE A 32 -22.87 28.55 -28.93
N ASN A 33 -22.45 29.68 -28.36
CA ASN A 33 -21.15 30.33 -28.66
C ASN A 33 -20.88 30.51 -30.16
N GLY A 34 -21.93 30.80 -30.94
CA GLY A 34 -21.83 31.02 -32.39
C GLY A 34 -21.99 29.77 -33.27
N GLU A 35 -21.91 28.57 -32.72
CA GLU A 35 -22.10 27.32 -33.46
C GLU A 35 -23.55 26.86 -33.47
N LYS A 36 -24.03 26.34 -34.62
CA LYS A 36 -25.37 25.76 -34.72
C LYS A 36 -25.39 24.38 -34.10
N ILE A 37 -26.31 24.15 -33.17
CA ILE A 37 -26.46 22.86 -32.50
C ILE A 37 -27.58 22.06 -33.16
N GLU A 38 -27.22 20.87 -33.64
CA GLU A 38 -28.18 19.91 -34.18
C GLU A 38 -28.90 19.16 -33.06
N SER A 39 -30.20 18.90 -33.26
CA SER A 39 -31.05 18.26 -32.26
C SER A 39 -31.94 17.22 -32.92
N ASP A 40 -32.03 16.03 -32.33
CA ASP A 40 -32.86 14.93 -32.82
C ASP A 40 -34.37 15.20 -32.63
N VAL A 41 -34.73 16.03 -31.65
CA VAL A 41 -36.07 16.58 -31.48
C VAL A 41 -36.00 18.11 -31.57
N ALA A 42 -36.81 18.68 -32.46
CA ALA A 42 -36.85 20.13 -32.66
C ALA A 42 -37.34 20.87 -31.41
N PRO A 43 -36.76 22.03 -31.06
CA PRO A 43 -37.29 22.87 -30.00
C PRO A 43 -38.69 23.36 -30.34
N ILE A 44 -39.53 23.53 -29.31
CA ILE A 44 -40.93 23.96 -29.44
C ILE A 44 -41.19 25.22 -28.60
N ILE A 45 -42.21 25.99 -28.98
CA ILE A 45 -42.70 27.09 -28.15
C ILE A 45 -43.97 26.63 -27.42
N VAL A 46 -43.98 26.80 -26.10
CA VAL A 46 -45.14 26.58 -25.25
C VAL A 46 -45.28 27.83 -24.39
N ASN A 47 -46.45 28.50 -24.42
CA ASN A 47 -46.72 29.73 -23.66
C ASN A 47 -45.60 30.79 -23.78
N ASP A 48 -45.19 31.13 -25.01
CA ASP A 48 -44.12 32.10 -25.30
C ASP A 48 -42.75 31.77 -24.67
N ARG A 49 -42.49 30.49 -24.35
CA ARG A 49 -41.18 29.99 -23.94
C ARG A 49 -40.70 28.86 -24.83
N THR A 50 -39.42 28.91 -25.17
CA THR A 50 -38.76 27.84 -25.93
C THR A 50 -38.38 26.69 -25.01
N LEU A 51 -38.85 25.51 -25.35
CA LEU A 51 -38.49 24.25 -24.73
C LEU A 51 -37.57 23.49 -25.70
N ALA A 52 -36.44 22.99 -25.20
CA ALA A 52 -35.44 22.26 -25.98
C ALA A 52 -35.00 20.99 -25.26
N PRO A 53 -34.51 19.96 -25.99
CA PRO A 53 -34.03 18.74 -25.36
C PRO A 53 -32.92 19.01 -24.35
N VAL A 54 -33.08 18.47 -23.14
CA VAL A 54 -32.21 18.79 -21.99
C VAL A 54 -30.73 18.52 -22.28
N ARG A 55 -30.40 17.39 -22.90
CA ARG A 55 -29.02 16.99 -23.20
C ARG A 55 -28.33 17.97 -24.16
N VAL A 56 -29.06 18.45 -25.16
CA VAL A 56 -28.56 19.40 -26.17
C VAL A 56 -28.09 20.70 -25.50
N ILE A 57 -28.76 21.14 -24.43
CA ILE A 57 -28.38 22.35 -23.71
C ILE A 57 -27.34 22.05 -22.61
N SER A 58 -27.58 21.02 -21.81
CA SER A 58 -26.74 20.69 -20.65
C SER A 58 -25.34 20.24 -21.03
N GLU A 59 -25.20 19.32 -21.98
CA GLU A 59 -23.90 18.74 -22.33
C GLU A 59 -23.00 19.81 -23.01
N ASN A 60 -23.58 20.65 -23.88
CA ASN A 60 -22.86 21.79 -24.50
C ASN A 60 -22.51 22.91 -23.51
N LEU A 61 -23.08 22.90 -22.31
CA LEU A 61 -22.76 23.82 -21.21
C LEU A 61 -22.02 23.09 -20.07
N GLY A 62 -21.43 21.92 -20.32
CA GLY A 62 -20.58 21.22 -19.35
C GLY A 62 -21.34 20.66 -18.15
N ALA A 63 -22.60 20.27 -18.34
CA ALA A 63 -23.45 19.66 -17.31
C ALA A 63 -23.85 18.23 -17.70
N GLU A 64 -23.79 17.33 -16.72
CA GLU A 64 -24.25 15.95 -16.86
C GLU A 64 -25.76 15.86 -16.62
N VAL A 65 -26.42 14.93 -17.32
CA VAL A 65 -27.87 14.74 -17.25
C VAL A 65 -28.21 13.33 -16.79
N TYR A 66 -28.93 13.24 -15.67
CA TYR A 66 -29.42 11.99 -15.11
C TYR A 66 -30.95 11.96 -15.15
N TRP A 67 -31.51 10.87 -15.65
CA TRP A 67 -32.94 10.62 -15.62
C TRP A 67 -33.31 9.76 -14.42
N ASP A 68 -34.25 10.23 -13.61
CA ASP A 68 -34.82 9.50 -12.49
C ASP A 68 -36.24 9.07 -12.87
N ASN A 69 -36.38 7.77 -13.15
CA ASN A 69 -37.62 7.19 -13.63
C ASN A 69 -38.71 7.13 -12.54
N ASP A 70 -38.32 6.86 -11.29
CA ASP A 70 -39.26 6.65 -10.18
C ASP A 70 -39.96 7.96 -9.82
N ASN A 71 -39.23 9.08 -9.88
CA ASN A 71 -39.76 10.40 -9.56
C ASN A 71 -40.21 11.20 -10.81
N ARG A 72 -40.03 10.65 -12.02
CA ARG A 72 -40.26 11.32 -13.31
C ARG A 72 -39.60 12.71 -13.34
N GLN A 73 -38.31 12.75 -13.09
CA GLN A 73 -37.55 14.01 -13.03
C GLN A 73 -36.20 13.87 -13.74
N VAL A 74 -35.69 15.00 -14.21
CA VAL A 74 -34.34 15.12 -14.74
C VAL A 74 -33.47 15.90 -13.75
N GLN A 75 -32.28 15.37 -13.48
CA GLN A 75 -31.25 16.04 -12.69
C GLN A 75 -30.13 16.48 -13.63
N ILE A 76 -29.82 17.77 -13.62
CA ILE A 76 -28.71 18.36 -14.34
C ILE A 76 -27.66 18.77 -13.33
N ILE A 77 -26.46 18.24 -13.46
CA ILE A 77 -25.40 18.37 -12.46
C ILE A 77 -24.15 18.95 -13.12
N THR A 78 -23.63 20.03 -12.54
CA THR A 78 -22.26 20.50 -12.75
C THR A 78 -21.47 20.32 -11.45
N SER A 79 -20.18 20.67 -11.43
CA SER A 79 -19.39 20.65 -10.19
C SER A 79 -19.91 21.57 -9.09
N SER A 80 -20.70 22.60 -9.43
CA SER A 80 -21.16 23.63 -8.48
C SER A 80 -22.67 23.79 -8.41
N LYS A 81 -23.42 23.15 -9.31
CA LYS A 81 -24.86 23.31 -9.42
C LYS A 81 -25.55 21.98 -9.64
N THR A 82 -26.61 21.76 -8.88
CA THR A 82 -27.59 20.69 -9.11
C THR A 82 -28.93 21.34 -9.43
N ILE A 83 -29.50 21.01 -10.59
CA ILE A 83 -30.81 21.48 -11.04
C ILE A 83 -31.71 20.27 -11.21
N ILE A 84 -32.84 20.23 -10.52
CA ILE A 84 -33.82 19.15 -10.61
C ILE A 84 -35.11 19.71 -11.20
N LEU A 85 -35.56 19.14 -12.31
CA LEU A 85 -36.85 19.47 -12.92
C LEU A 85 -37.73 18.22 -12.96
N LYS A 86 -38.91 18.30 -12.35
CA LYS A 86 -39.92 17.25 -12.46
C LYS A 86 -40.80 17.49 -13.68
N ILE A 87 -41.14 16.41 -14.39
CA ILE A 87 -41.98 16.50 -15.58
C ILE A 87 -43.38 16.99 -15.21
N ASP A 88 -43.90 17.93 -16.00
CA ASP A 88 -45.20 18.58 -15.83
C ASP A 88 -45.34 19.39 -14.51
N ASP A 89 -44.24 19.66 -13.81
CA ASP A 89 -44.20 20.51 -12.61
C ASP A 89 -43.53 21.85 -12.93
N VAL A 90 -44.15 22.94 -12.47
CA VAL A 90 -43.60 24.30 -12.62
C VAL A 90 -42.55 24.62 -11.56
N LYS A 91 -42.30 23.72 -10.61
CA LYS A 91 -41.25 23.88 -9.61
C LYS A 91 -39.98 23.15 -10.05
N ALA A 92 -38.86 23.86 -10.02
CA ALA A 92 -37.52 23.31 -10.11
C ALA A 92 -36.78 23.48 -8.78
N LEU A 93 -35.77 22.65 -8.53
CA LEU A 93 -34.82 22.85 -7.44
C LEU A 93 -33.47 23.24 -8.02
N VAL A 94 -32.89 24.35 -7.57
CA VAL A 94 -31.52 24.77 -7.89
C VAL A 94 -30.73 24.78 -6.59
N ASN A 95 -29.74 23.89 -6.46
CA ASN A 95 -28.99 23.66 -5.21
C ASN A 95 -29.90 23.45 -3.99
N GLY A 96 -31.01 22.74 -4.20
CA GLY A 96 -32.01 22.48 -3.16
C GLY A 96 -32.98 23.63 -2.89
N GLN A 97 -32.81 24.81 -3.52
CA GLN A 97 -33.75 25.93 -3.41
C GLN A 97 -34.82 25.86 -4.50
N GLU A 98 -36.09 26.05 -4.12
CA GLU A 98 -37.22 26.02 -5.06
C GLU A 98 -37.25 27.27 -5.95
N VAL A 99 -37.38 27.06 -7.26
CA VAL A 99 -37.55 28.10 -8.29
C VAL A 99 -38.79 27.79 -9.10
N VAL A 100 -39.65 28.79 -9.31
CA VAL A 100 -40.87 28.65 -10.12
C VAL A 100 -40.57 28.97 -11.59
N LEU A 101 -41.00 28.08 -12.48
CA LEU A 101 -40.84 28.15 -13.92
C LEU A 101 -42.10 28.72 -14.57
N ASP A 102 -41.92 29.48 -15.66
CA ASP A 102 -43.04 29.94 -16.50
C ASP A 102 -43.76 28.78 -17.20
N VAL A 103 -43.02 27.70 -17.51
CA VAL A 103 -43.53 26.52 -18.22
C VAL A 103 -42.80 25.29 -17.67
N PRO A 104 -43.49 24.17 -17.39
CA PRO A 104 -42.84 22.98 -16.86
C PRO A 104 -42.00 22.25 -17.91
N ALA A 105 -41.07 21.41 -17.46
CA ALA A 105 -40.42 20.43 -18.32
C ALA A 105 -41.44 19.40 -18.85
N LYS A 106 -41.27 18.92 -20.08
CA LYS A 106 -42.20 18.00 -20.75
C LYS A 106 -41.47 16.87 -21.45
N ILE A 107 -42.15 15.74 -21.62
CA ILE A 107 -41.68 14.68 -22.53
C ILE A 107 -42.39 14.83 -23.86
N VAL A 108 -41.63 14.96 -24.94
CA VAL A 108 -42.14 15.02 -26.32
C VAL A 108 -41.29 14.07 -27.17
N ASN A 109 -41.92 13.12 -27.86
CA ASN A 109 -41.24 12.10 -28.68
C ASN A 109 -40.09 11.40 -27.93
N ASP A 110 -40.35 10.92 -26.71
CA ASP A 110 -39.37 10.25 -25.84
C ASP A 110 -38.12 11.08 -25.53
N ARG A 111 -38.21 12.42 -25.61
CA ARG A 111 -37.19 13.35 -25.16
C ARG A 111 -37.74 14.27 -24.08
N THR A 112 -36.94 14.47 -23.04
CA THR A 112 -37.21 15.48 -22.01
C THR A 112 -36.82 16.85 -22.54
N LEU A 113 -37.83 17.69 -22.76
CA LEU A 113 -37.69 19.07 -23.15
C LEU A 113 -37.84 19.96 -21.92
N VAL A 114 -36.92 20.91 -21.76
CA VAL A 114 -36.85 21.80 -20.59
C VAL A 114 -36.89 23.26 -21.05
N PRO A 115 -37.36 24.20 -20.20
CA PRO A 115 -37.33 25.62 -20.52
C PRO A 115 -35.88 26.07 -20.74
N LEU A 116 -35.53 26.32 -22.00
CA LEU A 116 -34.14 26.51 -22.42
C LEU A 116 -33.50 27.68 -21.68
N ARG A 117 -34.18 28.83 -21.64
CA ARG A 117 -33.66 30.05 -21.02
C ARG A 117 -33.30 29.82 -19.55
N PHE A 118 -34.24 29.26 -18.77
CA PHE A 118 -34.02 28.96 -17.35
C PHE A 118 -32.81 28.05 -17.16
N LEU A 119 -32.71 26.96 -17.94
CA LEU A 119 -31.60 26.02 -17.81
C LEU A 119 -30.27 26.67 -18.17
N SER A 120 -30.19 27.36 -19.32
CA SER A 120 -28.96 28.02 -19.79
C SER A 120 -28.48 29.11 -18.83
N GLU A 121 -29.37 29.99 -18.36
CA GLU A 121 -29.04 31.05 -17.41
C GLU A 121 -28.66 30.46 -16.04
N SER A 122 -29.35 29.40 -15.60
CA SER A 122 -28.96 28.67 -14.39
C SER A 122 -27.58 28.03 -14.51
N LEU A 123 -27.14 27.66 -15.71
CA LEU A 123 -25.79 27.16 -16.01
C LEU A 123 -24.77 28.28 -16.29
N GLY A 124 -25.16 29.55 -16.16
CA GLY A 124 -24.26 30.71 -16.29
C GLY A 124 -24.04 31.19 -17.72
N ALA A 125 -24.99 30.91 -18.63
CA ALA A 125 -24.98 31.41 -20.00
C ALA A 125 -26.05 32.48 -20.21
N ASP A 126 -25.76 33.47 -21.05
CA ASP A 126 -26.72 34.48 -21.49
C ASP A 126 -27.56 33.97 -22.66
N VAL A 127 -28.86 34.27 -22.67
CA VAL A 127 -29.79 33.82 -23.72
C VAL A 127 -30.47 34.99 -24.41
N SER A 128 -30.34 35.07 -25.73
CA SER A 128 -31.08 36.00 -26.58
C SER A 128 -31.92 35.28 -27.64
N TRP A 129 -32.96 35.96 -28.12
CA TRP A 129 -33.89 35.47 -29.14
C TRP A 129 -33.84 36.39 -30.35
N ASP A 130 -33.61 35.81 -31.52
CA ASP A 130 -33.75 36.50 -32.81
C ASP A 130 -35.07 36.06 -33.45
N ASN A 131 -35.97 37.03 -33.56
CA ASN A 131 -37.34 36.81 -34.02
C ASN A 131 -37.44 36.60 -35.54
N ASP A 132 -36.59 37.27 -36.33
CA ASP A 132 -36.65 37.21 -37.79
C ASP A 132 -36.12 35.86 -38.30
N LEU A 133 -35.11 35.34 -37.61
CA LEU A 133 -34.50 34.04 -37.93
C LEU A 133 -35.06 32.88 -37.11
N ARG A 134 -35.91 33.14 -36.10
CA ARG A 134 -36.45 32.14 -35.16
C ARG A 134 -35.35 31.28 -34.54
N ARG A 135 -34.31 31.93 -34.00
CA ARG A 135 -33.17 31.25 -33.37
C ARG A 135 -32.95 31.71 -31.94
N VAL A 136 -32.54 30.76 -31.11
CA VAL A 136 -32.05 31.01 -29.76
C VAL A 136 -30.53 31.10 -29.82
N ILE A 137 -29.96 32.14 -29.22
CA ILE A 137 -28.51 32.34 -29.13
C ILE A 137 -28.13 32.29 -27.66
N ILE A 138 -27.30 31.32 -27.30
CA ILE A 138 -26.77 31.09 -25.96
C ILE A 138 -25.28 31.43 -25.99
N ASN A 139 -24.82 32.31 -25.11
CA ASN A 139 -23.41 32.68 -24.98
C ASN A 139 -22.93 32.42 -23.56
N ARG A 140 -21.81 31.71 -23.40
CA ARG A 140 -21.14 31.53 -22.11
C ARG A 140 -19.68 31.96 -22.25
N ALA A 141 -19.21 32.75 -21.30
CA ALA A 141 -17.80 33.14 -21.24
C ALA A 141 -16.91 31.89 -21.11
N ASP A 142 -15.82 31.87 -21.88
CA ASP A 142 -14.79 30.84 -21.77
C ASP A 142 -14.19 30.83 -20.36
N ALA A 143 -13.93 29.64 -19.81
CA ALA A 143 -13.20 29.51 -18.56
C ALA A 143 -11.79 30.09 -18.71
N LYS A 144 -11.22 30.61 -17.62
CA LYS A 144 -9.90 31.23 -17.65
C LYS A 144 -8.98 30.61 -16.62
N VAL A 145 -7.72 30.36 -16.99
CA VAL A 145 -6.62 30.09 -16.07
C VAL A 145 -6.12 31.43 -15.54
N VAL A 146 -6.36 31.68 -14.26
CA VAL A 146 -6.10 32.98 -13.60
C VAL A 146 -4.88 32.97 -12.69
N ASP A 147 -4.37 31.79 -12.33
CA ASP A 147 -3.12 31.68 -11.58
C ASP A 147 -2.42 30.34 -11.82
N LEU A 148 -1.11 30.36 -11.67
CA LEU A 148 -0.24 29.20 -11.65
C LEU A 148 0.68 29.36 -10.44
N ALA A 149 0.61 28.44 -9.48
CA ALA A 149 1.37 28.50 -8.23
C ALA A 149 2.14 27.20 -7.97
N TYR A 150 3.16 27.29 -7.11
CA TYR A 150 3.89 26.15 -6.57
C TYR A 150 3.68 26.07 -5.07
N GLU A 151 3.28 24.90 -4.58
CA GLU A 151 3.03 24.62 -3.18
C GLU A 151 3.57 23.25 -2.77
N VAL A 152 3.86 23.08 -1.48
CA VAL A 152 4.16 21.76 -0.90
C VAL A 152 2.93 21.29 -0.14
N ILE A 153 2.17 20.37 -0.73
CA ILE A 153 0.92 19.86 -0.16
C ILE A 153 1.19 18.45 0.37
N GLU A 154 0.93 18.23 1.66
CA GLU A 154 1.21 16.94 2.35
C GLU A 154 2.67 16.47 2.18
N GLY A 155 3.61 17.43 2.10
CA GLY A 155 5.03 17.14 1.90
C GLY A 155 5.44 16.86 0.45
N LYS A 156 4.52 16.95 -0.52
CA LYS A 156 4.80 16.71 -1.93
C LYS A 156 4.86 18.02 -2.75
N PRO A 157 5.92 18.23 -3.55
CA PRO A 157 5.98 19.30 -4.55
C PRO A 157 4.74 19.28 -5.46
N THR A 158 4.00 20.38 -5.54
CA THR A 158 2.73 20.43 -6.27
C THR A 158 2.58 21.72 -7.06
N VAL A 159 2.27 21.61 -8.35
CA VAL A 159 1.86 22.75 -9.18
C VAL A 159 0.34 22.88 -9.10
N VAL A 160 -0.12 24.09 -8.77
CA VAL A 160 -1.53 24.43 -8.65
C VAL A 160 -1.93 25.34 -9.81
N ILE A 161 -2.86 24.89 -10.64
CA ILE A 161 -3.43 25.66 -11.76
C ILE A 161 -4.82 26.11 -11.33
N THR A 162 -5.05 27.42 -11.21
CA THR A 162 -6.31 27.97 -10.71
C THR A 162 -7.08 28.68 -11.81
N GLY A 163 -8.39 28.42 -11.87
CA GLY A 163 -9.33 29.04 -12.78
C GLY A 163 -10.36 29.93 -12.10
N ASP A 164 -10.96 30.86 -12.87
CA ASP A 164 -12.08 31.69 -12.41
C ASP A 164 -13.38 30.88 -12.23
N SER A 165 -13.47 29.78 -12.98
CA SER A 165 -14.58 28.86 -13.11
C SER A 165 -14.04 27.42 -13.22
N PRO A 166 -14.91 26.40 -13.09
CA PRO A 166 -14.48 25.00 -13.21
C PRO A 166 -13.69 24.73 -14.50
N LEU A 167 -12.52 24.09 -14.36
CA LEU A 167 -11.61 23.77 -15.45
C LEU A 167 -11.75 22.31 -15.87
N GLU A 168 -11.73 22.07 -17.19
CA GLU A 168 -11.54 20.74 -17.77
C GLU A 168 -10.11 20.61 -18.29
N TYR A 169 -9.50 19.43 -18.14
CA TYR A 169 -8.13 19.22 -18.58
C TYR A 169 -7.89 17.79 -19.11
N SER A 170 -6.84 17.65 -19.90
CA SER A 170 -6.24 16.38 -20.29
C SER A 170 -4.74 16.44 -20.07
N ALA A 171 -4.17 15.42 -19.44
CA ALA A 171 -2.73 15.27 -19.31
C ALA A 171 -2.16 14.60 -20.57
N VAL A 172 -1.07 15.16 -21.10
CA VAL A 172 -0.31 14.62 -22.23
C VAL A 172 1.13 14.51 -21.79
N GLU A 173 1.62 13.27 -21.70
CA GLU A 173 3.03 13.01 -21.46
C GLU A 173 3.80 13.23 -22.77
N ILE A 174 4.83 14.08 -22.74
CA ILE A 174 5.67 14.33 -23.91
C ILE A 174 6.83 13.35 -23.82
N GLN A 175 6.82 12.33 -24.68
CA GLN A 175 7.89 11.33 -24.76
C GLN A 175 9.26 12.01 -24.97
N ASP A 176 10.26 11.51 -24.23
CA ASP A 176 11.71 11.71 -24.42
C ASP A 176 12.36 13.01 -23.88
N ASP A 177 11.66 13.86 -23.11
CA ASP A 177 12.22 15.18 -22.75
C ASP A 177 12.05 15.68 -21.30
N ARG A 178 11.74 14.82 -20.31
CA ARG A 178 11.45 15.25 -18.91
C ARG A 178 10.41 16.38 -18.83
N ARG A 179 9.45 16.37 -19.75
CA ARG A 179 8.41 17.38 -19.90
C ARG A 179 7.03 16.76 -19.78
N LEU A 180 6.21 17.35 -18.92
CA LEU A 180 4.80 17.01 -18.80
C LEU A 180 3.95 18.17 -19.30
N ALA A 181 2.97 17.90 -20.17
CA ALA A 181 2.01 18.91 -20.61
C ALA A 181 0.60 18.63 -20.06
N ILE A 182 -0.02 19.66 -19.51
CA ILE A 182 -1.43 19.64 -19.12
C ILE A 182 -2.18 20.63 -20.02
N ASP A 183 -3.10 20.11 -20.82
CA ASP A 183 -3.97 20.93 -21.67
C ASP A 183 -5.26 21.23 -20.92
N VAL A 184 -5.48 22.52 -20.63
CA VAL A 184 -6.66 23.02 -19.93
C VAL A 184 -7.57 23.72 -20.94
N LYS A 185 -8.86 23.34 -20.96
CA LYS A 185 -9.87 24.03 -21.77
C LYS A 185 -10.22 25.37 -21.11
N GLY A 186 -9.64 26.44 -21.63
CA GLY A 186 -9.79 27.79 -21.11
C GLY A 186 -8.71 28.74 -21.62
N ARG A 187 -8.99 30.03 -21.54
CA ARG A 187 -8.04 31.09 -21.91
C ARG A 187 -7.02 31.34 -20.82
N LEU A 188 -5.84 31.80 -21.20
CA LEU A 188 -4.85 32.24 -20.24
C LEU A 188 -5.13 33.70 -19.85
N ASP A 189 -5.49 33.95 -18.59
CA ASP A 189 -5.79 35.30 -18.08
C ASP A 189 -5.01 35.57 -16.78
N THR A 190 -3.69 35.40 -16.86
CA THR A 190 -2.79 35.69 -15.74
C THR A 190 -1.45 36.22 -16.22
N GLN A 191 -0.83 37.06 -15.40
CA GLN A 191 0.56 37.48 -15.57
C GLN A 191 1.54 36.50 -14.92
N ASN A 192 1.06 35.62 -14.04
CA ASN A 192 1.84 34.55 -13.40
C ASN A 192 1.87 33.30 -14.29
N ASN A 193 2.17 33.44 -15.57
CA ASN A 193 2.14 32.32 -16.51
C ASN A 193 3.47 31.53 -16.56
N ALA A 194 4.45 31.87 -15.72
CA ALA A 194 5.69 31.13 -15.59
C ALA A 194 6.15 31.08 -14.13
N LEU A 195 6.50 29.88 -13.66
CA LEU A 195 7.07 29.61 -12.35
C LEU A 195 8.46 29.00 -12.51
N TYR A 196 9.42 29.47 -11.73
CA TYR A 196 10.75 28.87 -11.59
C TYR A 196 10.89 28.40 -10.16
N VAL A 197 10.94 27.08 -9.97
CA VAL A 197 10.71 26.44 -8.68
C VAL A 197 12.00 25.89 -8.07
N TYR A 198 12.98 25.49 -8.90
CA TYR A 198 14.29 24.95 -8.48
C TYR A 198 14.21 23.98 -7.28
N ASP A 199 13.21 23.10 -7.29
CA ASP A 199 13.05 22.03 -6.30
C ASP A 199 13.63 20.71 -6.86
N SER A 200 13.75 19.71 -6.00
CA SER A 200 14.29 18.36 -6.24
C SER A 200 13.82 17.68 -7.53
N CYS A 201 12.59 17.93 -7.98
CA CYS A 201 12.03 17.32 -9.19
C CYS A 201 11.41 18.26 -10.23
N LEU A 202 11.24 19.55 -9.91
CA LEU A 202 10.59 20.53 -10.80
C LEU A 202 11.48 21.75 -10.99
N GLU A 203 11.88 22.02 -12.23
CA GLU A 203 12.66 23.21 -12.57
C GLU A 203 11.75 24.41 -12.78
N LYS A 204 10.75 24.26 -13.66
CA LYS A 204 9.83 25.33 -14.02
C LYS A 204 8.49 24.82 -14.56
N ALA A 205 7.48 25.68 -14.48
CA ALA A 205 6.17 25.49 -15.09
C ALA A 205 5.83 26.70 -15.97
N ILE A 206 5.40 26.50 -17.21
CA ILE A 206 5.04 27.58 -18.14
C ILE A 206 3.66 27.32 -18.72
N ALA A 207 2.77 28.29 -18.60
CA ALA A 207 1.46 28.29 -19.22
C ALA A 207 1.44 29.15 -20.49
N GLY A 208 0.85 28.62 -21.56
CA GLY A 208 0.65 29.33 -22.83
C GLY A 208 -0.65 28.92 -23.52
N GLU A 209 -1.37 29.89 -24.08
CA GLU A 209 -2.55 29.62 -24.91
C GLU A 209 -2.11 29.05 -26.26
N ILE A 210 -2.52 27.80 -26.55
CA ILE A 210 -2.15 27.06 -27.77
C ILE A 210 -3.27 26.99 -28.80
N SER A 211 -4.51 27.33 -28.41
CA SER A 211 -5.67 27.42 -29.30
C SER A 211 -6.60 28.52 -28.80
N ILE A 212 -7.17 29.30 -29.72
CA ILE A 212 -8.06 30.43 -29.43
C ILE A 212 -9.54 30.00 -29.49
N GLU A 213 -9.87 29.05 -30.37
CA GLU A 213 -11.23 28.56 -30.62
C GLU A 213 -11.18 27.08 -31.07
N PRO A 214 -11.53 26.12 -30.18
CA PRO A 214 -11.84 26.32 -28.76
C PRO A 214 -10.59 26.81 -27.98
N PRO A 215 -10.77 27.57 -26.89
CA PRO A 215 -9.65 28.07 -26.10
C PRO A 215 -8.96 26.92 -25.35
N ILE A 216 -7.65 26.77 -25.54
CA ILE A 216 -6.83 25.78 -24.84
C ILE A 216 -5.55 26.45 -24.33
N THR A 217 -5.33 26.35 -23.02
CA THR A 217 -4.08 26.73 -22.35
C THR A 217 -3.28 25.48 -22.03
N ARG A 218 -2.05 25.39 -22.54
CA ARG A 218 -1.11 24.32 -22.20
C ARG A 218 -0.18 24.77 -21.09
N ILE A 219 -0.09 23.97 -20.03
CA ILE A 219 0.89 24.10 -18.97
C ILE A 219 1.98 23.06 -19.22
N VAL A 220 3.20 23.51 -19.51
CA VAL A 220 4.38 22.66 -19.68
C VAL A 220 5.21 22.70 -18.40
N LEU A 221 5.45 21.54 -17.81
CA LEU A 221 6.24 21.33 -16.61
C LEU A 221 7.58 20.71 -17.03
N GLU A 222 8.70 21.36 -16.72
CA GLU A 222 10.05 20.85 -16.94
C GLU A 222 10.60 20.27 -15.64
N LEU A 223 10.98 18.98 -15.67
CA LEU A 223 11.42 18.23 -14.51
C LEU A 223 12.95 18.14 -14.45
N SER A 224 13.53 18.37 -13.27
CA SER A 224 14.97 18.25 -13.02
C SER A 224 15.43 16.80 -12.89
N SER A 225 14.50 15.90 -12.56
CA SER A 225 14.76 14.48 -12.28
C SER A 225 13.54 13.62 -12.63
N ASN A 226 13.70 12.30 -12.58
CA ASN A 226 12.59 11.38 -12.76
C ASN A 226 11.63 11.49 -11.56
N ALA A 227 10.36 11.78 -11.82
CA ALA A 227 9.34 11.89 -10.79
C ALA A 227 8.04 11.25 -11.26
N ALA A 228 7.41 10.47 -10.39
CA ALA A 228 6.02 10.08 -10.58
C ALA A 228 5.14 11.30 -10.32
N TYR A 229 4.00 11.40 -11.00
CA TYR A 229 3.06 12.48 -10.80
C TYR A 229 1.61 12.00 -10.73
N LYS A 230 0.78 12.76 -10.03
CA LYS A 230 -0.67 12.57 -9.99
C LYS A 230 -1.37 13.88 -10.26
N THR A 231 -2.36 13.85 -11.16
CA THR A 231 -3.25 14.98 -11.42
C THR A 231 -4.59 14.78 -10.76
N TYR A 232 -5.14 15.82 -10.15
CA TYR A 232 -6.49 15.82 -9.58
C TYR A 232 -7.04 17.24 -9.46
N SER A 233 -8.35 17.38 -9.29
CA SER A 233 -8.99 18.70 -9.13
C SER A 233 -9.51 18.93 -7.72
N SER A 234 -9.66 20.21 -7.35
CA SER A 234 -10.44 20.61 -6.18
C SER A 234 -11.90 20.16 -6.30
N PRO A 235 -12.67 20.05 -5.20
CA PRO A 235 -14.08 19.65 -5.26
C PRO A 235 -14.95 20.52 -6.16
N ASP A 236 -14.69 21.83 -6.23
CA ASP A 236 -15.38 22.78 -7.12
C ASP A 236 -14.83 22.77 -8.56
N LYS A 237 -13.75 22.02 -8.81
CA LYS A 237 -12.96 21.92 -10.04
C LYS A 237 -12.32 23.23 -10.50
N LYS A 238 -12.22 24.24 -9.64
CA LYS A 238 -11.54 25.50 -9.98
C LYS A 238 -10.03 25.40 -9.93
N SER A 239 -9.47 24.41 -9.23
CA SER A 239 -8.04 24.18 -9.18
C SER A 239 -7.70 22.78 -9.68
N ILE A 240 -6.61 22.68 -10.43
CA ILE A 240 -5.98 21.41 -10.84
C ILE A 240 -4.63 21.33 -10.13
N PHE A 241 -4.37 20.20 -9.49
CA PHE A 241 -3.15 19.90 -8.78
C PHE A 241 -2.34 18.89 -9.58
N VAL A 242 -1.05 19.19 -9.80
CA VAL A 242 -0.06 18.25 -10.34
C VAL A 242 0.96 17.99 -9.24
N SER A 243 0.77 16.89 -8.52
CA SER A 243 1.60 16.53 -7.36
C SER A 243 2.67 15.53 -7.76
N PHE A 244 3.93 15.80 -7.37
CA PHE A 244 5.10 15.01 -7.73
C PHE A 244 5.64 14.20 -6.56
N THR A 245 6.14 13.01 -6.87
CA THR A 245 6.91 12.17 -5.95
C THR A 245 8.31 11.99 -6.53
N TYR A 246 9.32 12.47 -5.81
CA TYR A 246 10.74 12.35 -6.16
C TYR A 246 11.31 11.03 -5.62
N PHE A 247 12.21 10.40 -6.40
CA PHE A 247 12.90 9.19 -5.99
C PHE A 247 14.42 9.34 -6.14
N ASP A 248 15.14 9.24 -5.02
CA ASP A 248 16.61 9.12 -5.01
C ASP A 248 17.09 7.76 -5.54
N ASN A 249 16.22 6.75 -5.50
CA ASN A 249 16.52 5.38 -5.90
C ASN A 249 15.51 4.93 -6.97
N ILE A 250 16.01 4.33 -8.04
CA ILE A 250 15.19 3.88 -9.17
C ILE A 250 15.58 2.45 -9.55
N LEU A 251 14.66 1.73 -10.20
CA LEU A 251 14.99 0.49 -10.89
C LEU A 251 15.78 0.84 -12.16
N GLU A 252 17.06 0.49 -12.18
CA GLU A 252 18.02 0.84 -13.23
C GLU A 252 18.01 -0.17 -14.38
N ASP A 253 17.98 -1.46 -14.07
CA ASP A 253 18.09 -2.52 -15.07
C ASP A 253 17.40 -3.82 -14.64
N LEU A 254 17.04 -4.64 -15.63
CA LEU A 254 16.61 -6.03 -15.46
C LEU A 254 17.34 -6.86 -16.50
N THR A 255 18.14 -7.85 -16.10
CA THR A 255 18.84 -8.75 -17.02
C THR A 255 18.53 -10.22 -16.77
N PHE A 256 18.76 -11.05 -17.79
CA PHE A 256 18.51 -12.49 -17.73
C PHE A 256 19.75 -13.31 -18.07
N LYS A 257 19.97 -14.41 -17.33
CA LYS A 257 21.04 -15.38 -17.56
C LYS A 257 20.46 -16.80 -17.61
N ASN A 258 20.66 -17.48 -18.74
CA ASN A 258 20.36 -18.90 -18.89
C ASN A 258 21.56 -19.75 -18.44
N LYS A 259 21.32 -20.74 -17.56
CA LYS A 259 22.26 -21.80 -17.19
C LYS A 259 21.63 -23.16 -17.46
N GLU A 260 22.42 -24.24 -17.48
CA GLU A 260 21.91 -25.59 -17.86
C GLU A 260 20.66 -26.03 -17.09
N ARG A 261 20.55 -25.69 -15.79
CA ARG A 261 19.42 -26.09 -14.92
C ARG A 261 18.69 -24.92 -14.26
N GLN A 262 19.11 -23.70 -14.55
CA GLN A 262 18.62 -22.50 -13.87
C GLN A 262 18.37 -21.37 -14.87
N PHE A 263 17.41 -20.53 -14.56
CA PHE A 263 17.21 -19.25 -15.21
C PHE A 263 17.29 -18.17 -14.14
N ILE A 264 18.14 -17.16 -14.36
CA ILE A 264 18.39 -16.12 -13.36
C ILE A 264 17.92 -14.79 -13.91
N ALA A 265 17.09 -14.08 -13.15
CA ALA A 265 16.76 -12.68 -13.38
C ALA A 265 17.51 -11.81 -12.36
N GLU A 266 18.24 -10.81 -12.82
CA GLU A 266 18.93 -9.83 -11.97
C GLU A 266 18.26 -8.48 -12.13
N ILE A 267 17.69 -7.94 -11.05
CA ILE A 267 17.06 -6.62 -11.00
C ILE A 267 18.02 -5.69 -10.26
N THR A 268 18.45 -4.62 -10.92
CA THR A 268 19.40 -3.66 -10.37
C THR A 268 18.68 -2.36 -10.05
N THR A 269 18.94 -1.81 -8.86
CA THR A 269 18.50 -0.47 -8.46
C THR A 269 19.70 0.47 -8.36
N THR A 270 19.51 1.79 -8.46
CA THR A 270 20.66 2.73 -8.37
C THR A 270 21.30 2.75 -6.99
N ASN A 271 20.52 2.49 -5.93
CA ASN A 271 20.98 2.34 -4.55
C ASN A 271 20.36 1.09 -3.91
N ALA A 272 20.88 0.64 -2.77
CA ALA A 272 20.29 -0.47 -2.03
C ALA A 272 18.81 -0.20 -1.70
N ALA A 273 17.95 -1.20 -1.94
CA ALA A 273 16.50 -1.13 -1.72
C ALA A 273 16.03 -2.33 -0.89
N ASN A 274 14.78 -2.33 -0.42
CA ASN A 274 14.17 -3.51 0.21
C ASN A 274 13.09 -4.06 -0.71
N ALA A 275 12.89 -5.38 -0.72
CA ALA A 275 11.82 -6.00 -1.49
C ALA A 275 11.03 -7.02 -0.66
N ASP A 276 9.70 -6.90 -0.74
CA ASP A 276 8.79 -7.98 -0.36
C ASP A 276 8.54 -8.84 -1.60
N TYR A 277 8.33 -10.15 -1.42
CA TYR A 277 7.94 -11.00 -2.54
C TYR A 277 6.92 -12.05 -2.14
N PHE A 278 6.02 -12.36 -3.07
CA PHE A 278 4.93 -13.29 -2.85
C PHE A 278 4.49 -13.95 -4.15
N PHE A 279 3.67 -14.98 -4.02
CA PHE A 279 3.21 -15.78 -5.14
C PHE A 279 1.71 -15.58 -5.41
N LEU A 280 1.32 -15.58 -6.68
CA LEU A 280 -0.07 -15.62 -7.11
C LEU A 280 -0.33 -16.84 -7.99
N SER A 281 -1.42 -17.57 -7.74
CA SER A 281 -1.88 -18.67 -8.60
C SER A 281 -2.94 -18.22 -9.60
N ASN A 282 -3.09 -18.95 -10.71
CA ASN A 282 -4.09 -18.73 -11.77
C ASN A 282 -3.99 -17.36 -12.49
N PRO A 283 -2.96 -17.13 -13.34
CA PRO A 283 -1.82 -18.00 -13.61
C PRO A 283 -0.73 -17.86 -12.53
N ASP A 284 0.18 -18.83 -12.51
CA ASP A 284 1.31 -18.90 -11.58
C ASP A 284 2.29 -17.76 -11.82
N ARG A 285 2.53 -16.96 -10.78
CA ARG A 285 3.32 -15.72 -10.84
C ARG A 285 4.12 -15.52 -9.57
N LEU A 286 5.37 -15.11 -9.73
CA LEU A 286 6.18 -14.54 -8.66
C LEU A 286 6.12 -13.01 -8.75
N VAL A 287 5.81 -12.35 -7.66
CA VAL A 287 5.72 -10.90 -7.55
C VAL A 287 6.78 -10.41 -6.57
N LEU A 288 7.58 -9.41 -6.99
CA LEU A 288 8.52 -8.67 -6.15
C LEU A 288 8.05 -7.22 -6.07
N ASP A 289 7.83 -6.72 -4.86
CA ASP A 289 7.50 -5.33 -4.54
C ASP A 289 8.74 -4.65 -3.95
N ILE A 290 9.47 -3.91 -4.78
CA ILE A 290 10.67 -3.20 -4.37
C ILE A 290 10.26 -1.82 -3.86
N LYS A 291 10.59 -1.54 -2.59
CA LYS A 291 10.13 -0.40 -1.81
C LYS A 291 11.09 0.78 -1.88
N ASN A 292 10.52 1.98 -1.69
CA ASN A 292 11.19 3.27 -1.71
C ASN A 292 11.96 3.53 -3.01
N ILE A 293 11.42 3.05 -4.14
CA ILE A 293 12.02 3.29 -5.45
C ILE A 293 10.99 3.77 -6.48
N GLY A 294 11.49 4.55 -7.45
CA GLY A 294 10.77 4.93 -8.65
C GLY A 294 11.08 4.00 -9.83
N LEU A 295 10.15 3.94 -10.78
CA LEU A 295 10.38 3.33 -12.08
C LEU A 295 10.88 4.41 -13.06
N SER A 296 12.07 4.24 -13.63
CA SER A 296 12.51 5.00 -14.79
C SER A 296 12.06 4.34 -16.09
N GLU A 297 12.19 5.05 -17.22
CA GLU A 297 12.13 4.43 -18.54
C GLU A 297 13.28 3.42 -18.65
N ILE A 298 12.95 2.15 -18.48
CA ILE A 298 13.84 1.02 -18.70
C ILE A 298 13.31 0.21 -19.88
N ASP A 299 14.22 -0.20 -20.77
CA ASP A 299 13.90 -1.17 -21.80
C ASP A 299 13.75 -2.53 -21.15
N ILE A 300 12.50 -2.99 -20.96
CA ILE A 300 12.24 -4.32 -20.43
C ILE A 300 12.71 -5.35 -21.48
N PRO A 301 13.77 -6.13 -21.22
CA PRO A 301 14.27 -7.04 -22.23
C PRO A 301 13.30 -8.19 -22.46
N HIS A 302 13.28 -8.69 -23.70
CA HIS A 302 12.55 -9.90 -24.00
C HIS A 302 13.09 -11.07 -23.18
N VAL A 303 12.20 -11.79 -22.49
CA VAL A 303 12.54 -12.99 -21.73
C VAL A 303 13.09 -14.05 -22.72
N PRO A 304 14.37 -14.47 -22.61
CA PRO A 304 14.94 -15.48 -23.48
C PRO A 304 14.20 -16.81 -23.35
N ASP A 305 14.27 -17.64 -24.39
CA ASP A 305 13.66 -18.97 -24.34
C ASP A 305 14.29 -19.80 -23.21
N ASN A 306 13.45 -20.29 -22.29
CA ASN A 306 13.85 -20.97 -21.06
C ASN A 306 12.72 -21.88 -20.56
N ASN A 307 12.95 -22.71 -19.54
CA ASN A 307 11.93 -23.68 -19.06
C ASN A 307 11.04 -23.17 -17.92
N PHE A 308 11.23 -21.94 -17.42
CA PHE A 308 10.74 -21.51 -16.10
C PHE A 308 9.90 -20.24 -16.13
N VAL A 309 10.33 -19.19 -16.84
CA VAL A 309 9.65 -17.90 -16.91
C VAL A 309 9.09 -17.73 -18.32
N LYS A 310 7.80 -17.42 -18.40
CA LYS A 310 7.07 -17.14 -19.63
C LYS A 310 7.20 -15.67 -20.03
N ASP A 311 7.03 -14.76 -19.08
CA ASP A 311 7.01 -13.32 -19.32
C ASP A 311 7.39 -12.55 -18.06
N VAL A 312 7.78 -11.28 -18.21
CA VAL A 312 8.05 -10.36 -17.10
C VAL A 312 7.29 -9.05 -17.31
N ARG A 313 6.77 -8.49 -16.22
CA ARG A 313 6.08 -7.20 -16.22
C ARG A 313 6.64 -6.32 -15.12
N ILE A 314 6.84 -5.05 -15.41
CA ILE A 314 7.32 -4.05 -14.45
C ILE A 314 6.34 -2.87 -14.46
N GLY A 315 6.03 -2.34 -13.29
CA GLY A 315 5.22 -1.13 -13.19
C GLY A 315 5.35 -0.44 -11.84
N GLN A 316 5.11 0.87 -11.82
CA GLN A 316 4.93 1.63 -10.59
C GLN A 316 3.60 1.20 -9.94
N PHE A 317 3.66 0.36 -8.91
CA PHE A 317 2.48 -0.23 -8.28
C PHE A 317 1.86 0.68 -7.22
N ALA A 318 2.70 1.42 -6.50
CA ALA A 318 2.29 2.45 -5.55
C ALA A 318 3.25 3.64 -5.63
N ASP A 319 2.93 4.73 -4.91
CA ASP A 319 3.73 5.96 -4.89
C ASP A 319 5.21 5.74 -4.58
N ASP A 320 5.60 4.67 -3.88
CA ASP A 320 6.98 4.36 -3.47
C ASP A 320 7.41 2.94 -3.84
N THR A 321 6.60 2.20 -4.62
CA THR A 321 6.81 0.77 -4.84
C THR A 321 6.80 0.45 -6.33
N VAL A 322 7.90 -0.11 -6.83
CA VAL A 322 7.96 -0.74 -8.15
C VAL A 322 7.71 -2.23 -8.00
N ARG A 323 6.77 -2.75 -8.81
CA ARG A 323 6.43 -4.17 -8.83
C ARG A 323 7.01 -4.84 -10.07
N VAL A 324 7.76 -5.91 -9.85
CA VAL A 324 8.23 -6.83 -10.89
C VAL A 324 7.44 -8.13 -10.78
N VAL A 325 6.79 -8.55 -11.86
CA VAL A 325 5.97 -9.76 -11.92
C VAL A 325 6.54 -10.72 -12.96
N PHE A 326 6.98 -11.88 -12.52
CA PHE A 326 7.38 -12.98 -13.40
C PHE A 326 6.21 -13.95 -13.59
N ASP A 327 5.74 -14.09 -14.82
CA ASP A 327 4.76 -15.10 -15.20
C ASP A 327 5.49 -16.43 -15.38
N LEU A 328 5.13 -17.44 -14.60
CA LEU A 328 5.89 -18.69 -14.53
C LEU A 328 5.28 -19.77 -15.44
N LYS A 329 6.14 -20.67 -15.92
CA LYS A 329 5.77 -21.95 -16.51
C LYS A 329 5.49 -22.95 -15.38
N ASN A 330 4.68 -23.97 -15.65
CA ASN A 330 4.31 -24.98 -14.67
C ASN A 330 5.56 -25.64 -14.05
N ASP A 331 5.49 -26.01 -12.78
CA ASP A 331 6.54 -26.72 -12.04
C ASP A 331 7.86 -25.94 -11.91
N THR A 332 7.78 -24.63 -11.67
CA THR A 332 8.95 -23.77 -11.41
C THR A 332 9.14 -23.53 -9.92
N SER A 333 10.34 -23.80 -9.40
CA SER A 333 10.81 -23.33 -8.09
C SER A 333 11.62 -22.05 -8.24
N TYR A 334 11.66 -21.21 -7.22
CA TYR A 334 12.42 -19.97 -7.22
C TYR A 334 13.10 -19.69 -5.88
N GLN A 335 14.20 -18.95 -5.93
CA GLN A 335 14.90 -18.39 -4.76
C GLN A 335 15.24 -16.93 -5.05
N VAL A 336 15.06 -16.05 -4.08
CA VAL A 336 15.38 -14.62 -4.20
C VAL A 336 16.55 -14.31 -3.28
N PHE A 337 17.62 -13.77 -3.85
CA PHE A 337 18.79 -13.29 -3.12
C PHE A 337 18.90 -11.79 -3.31
N GLN A 338 19.44 -11.11 -2.29
CA GLN A 338 19.78 -9.71 -2.39
C GLN A 338 21.24 -9.52 -1.99
N ALA A 339 21.98 -8.80 -2.84
CA ALA A 339 23.32 -8.31 -2.54
C ALA A 339 23.38 -6.83 -2.93
N ASP A 340 23.56 -5.96 -1.94
CA ASP A 340 23.57 -4.50 -2.09
C ASP A 340 22.33 -3.98 -2.85
N ASN A 341 22.53 -3.49 -4.07
CA ASN A 341 21.53 -2.92 -4.96
C ASN A 341 21.03 -3.89 -6.06
N VAL A 342 21.36 -5.19 -5.95
CA VAL A 342 20.97 -6.22 -6.92
C VAL A 342 20.11 -7.29 -6.25
N PHE A 343 18.95 -7.55 -6.84
CA PHE A 343 18.09 -8.69 -6.51
C PHE A 343 18.25 -9.78 -7.57
N SER A 344 18.69 -10.96 -7.14
CA SER A 344 18.86 -12.13 -8.01
C SER A 344 17.75 -13.14 -7.75
N VAL A 345 16.88 -13.34 -8.74
CA VAL A 345 15.83 -14.36 -8.72
C VAL A 345 16.30 -15.57 -9.52
N VAL A 346 16.53 -16.68 -8.83
CA VAL A 346 16.99 -17.94 -9.42
C VAL A 346 15.81 -18.88 -9.57
N PHE A 347 15.40 -19.13 -10.81
CA PHE A 347 14.37 -20.11 -11.17
C PHE A 347 15.00 -21.45 -11.53
N SER A 348 14.39 -22.54 -11.08
CA SER A 348 14.90 -23.91 -11.28
C SER A 348 13.77 -24.95 -11.23
N GLN A 349 14.11 -26.19 -11.61
CA GLN A 349 13.23 -27.33 -11.33
C GLN A 349 13.18 -27.56 -9.81
N PRO A 350 12.05 -28.04 -9.24
CA PRO A 350 12.00 -28.40 -7.83
C PRO A 350 13.05 -29.47 -7.52
N PHE A 351 13.89 -29.22 -6.53
CA PHE A 351 14.81 -30.22 -6.00
C PHE A 351 14.06 -31.20 -5.13
N THR A 352 14.54 -32.43 -4.96
CA THR A 352 13.95 -33.41 -4.05
C THR A 352 14.92 -33.77 -2.94
N ILE A 353 14.42 -33.83 -1.69
CA ILE A 353 15.12 -34.53 -0.61
C ILE A 353 14.86 -36.02 -0.80
N GLU A 354 15.91 -36.77 -1.09
CA GLU A 354 15.85 -38.18 -1.46
C GLU A 354 15.95 -39.10 -0.25
N ASP A 355 16.67 -38.70 0.80
CA ASP A 355 16.86 -39.50 2.00
C ASP A 355 17.26 -38.64 3.21
N VAL A 356 16.94 -39.14 4.41
CA VAL A 356 17.41 -38.58 5.69
C VAL A 356 17.91 -39.74 6.55
N LYS A 357 19.22 -39.74 6.82
CA LYS A 357 19.90 -40.78 7.57
C LYS A 357 20.37 -40.25 8.91
N VAL A 358 20.21 -41.06 9.94
CA VAL A 358 20.77 -40.82 11.27
C VAL A 358 21.66 -42.00 11.66
N THR A 359 22.89 -41.71 12.05
CA THR A 359 23.83 -42.69 12.61
C THR A 359 24.23 -42.27 14.01
N SER A 360 23.87 -43.07 15.01
CA SER A 360 24.11 -42.75 16.42
C SER A 360 25.31 -43.54 16.96
N GLN A 361 26.23 -42.87 17.64
CA GLN A 361 27.39 -43.46 18.29
C GLN A 361 27.64 -42.80 19.64
N GLY A 362 27.27 -43.49 20.72
CA GLY A 362 27.43 -42.97 22.09
C GLY A 362 26.57 -41.73 22.32
N ASP A 363 27.23 -40.62 22.66
CA ASP A 363 26.59 -39.32 22.92
C ASP A 363 26.51 -38.43 21.67
N VAL A 364 26.65 -39.00 20.47
CA VAL A 364 26.60 -38.25 19.21
C VAL A 364 25.64 -38.90 18.22
N SER A 365 24.80 -38.09 17.56
CA SER A 365 23.99 -38.49 16.40
C SER A 365 24.38 -37.69 15.17
N LEU A 366 24.91 -38.38 14.15
CA LEU A 366 25.22 -37.79 12.85
C LEU A 366 23.96 -37.82 11.98
N VAL A 367 23.55 -36.66 11.48
CA VAL A 367 22.42 -36.52 10.55
C VAL A 367 22.94 -36.16 9.16
N GLU A 368 22.47 -36.89 8.15
CA GLU A 368 22.76 -36.66 6.73
C GLU A 368 21.44 -36.52 5.96
N ILE A 369 21.25 -35.40 5.26
CA ILE A 369 20.09 -35.14 4.39
C ILE A 369 20.59 -35.10 2.96
N LEU A 370 20.16 -36.08 2.16
CA LEU A 370 20.55 -36.24 0.76
C LEU A 370 19.52 -35.59 -0.16
N SER A 371 20.00 -34.83 -1.13
CA SER A 371 19.16 -34.13 -2.11
C SER A 371 19.57 -34.47 -3.54
N SER A 372 18.63 -34.27 -4.48
CA SER A 372 18.82 -34.58 -5.90
C SER A 372 19.84 -33.68 -6.61
N ASP A 373 20.16 -32.53 -6.04
CA ASP A 373 21.09 -31.52 -6.56
C ASP A 373 21.64 -30.68 -5.39
N GLU A 374 22.53 -29.72 -5.65
CA GLU A 374 22.96 -28.76 -4.63
C GLU A 374 21.78 -27.90 -4.16
N VAL A 375 21.51 -27.91 -2.85
CA VAL A 375 20.46 -27.11 -2.23
C VAL A 375 21.05 -26.09 -1.26
N PHE A 376 20.41 -24.92 -1.21
CA PHE A 376 20.61 -23.98 -0.13
C PHE A 376 19.80 -24.44 1.08
N TYR A 377 20.34 -24.24 2.28
CA TYR A 377 19.63 -24.54 3.51
C TYR A 377 19.96 -23.55 4.63
N GLU A 378 19.01 -23.40 5.55
CA GLU A 378 19.16 -22.65 6.80
C GLU A 378 18.90 -23.59 7.98
N LEU A 379 19.72 -23.48 9.03
CA LEU A 379 19.51 -24.18 10.28
C LEU A 379 18.91 -23.22 11.32
N LYS A 380 17.74 -23.57 11.87
CA LYS A 380 17.13 -22.84 12.98
C LYS A 380 16.99 -23.75 14.19
N ASP A 381 17.51 -23.31 15.32
CA ASP A 381 17.29 -23.96 16.61
C ASP A 381 16.05 -23.36 17.28
N ASP A 382 15.06 -24.21 17.59
CA ASP A 382 13.94 -23.91 18.49
C ASP A 382 14.20 -24.69 19.78
N THR A 383 15.18 -24.17 20.54
CA THR A 383 15.71 -24.76 21.76
C THR A 383 14.60 -25.03 22.78
N TYR A 384 13.54 -24.21 22.78
CA TYR A 384 12.36 -24.37 23.65
C TYR A 384 11.53 -25.62 23.31
N LYS A 385 11.26 -25.88 22.03
CA LYS A 385 10.56 -27.11 21.62
C LYS A 385 11.47 -28.33 21.60
N LYS A 386 12.76 -28.17 21.92
CA LYS A 386 13.80 -29.16 21.66
C LYS A 386 13.75 -29.58 20.19
N GLN A 387 13.67 -28.61 19.29
CA GLN A 387 13.58 -28.87 17.86
C GLN A 387 14.72 -28.17 17.13
N LEU A 388 15.37 -28.89 16.23
CA LEU A 388 16.25 -28.29 15.23
C LEU A 388 15.54 -28.36 13.88
N LYS A 389 15.52 -27.27 13.13
CA LYS A 389 14.86 -27.19 11.83
C LYS A 389 15.89 -26.93 10.74
N VAL A 390 15.96 -27.84 9.77
CA VAL A 390 16.67 -27.59 8.51
C VAL A 390 15.64 -27.13 7.49
N ILE A 391 15.71 -25.87 7.09
CA ILE A 391 14.83 -25.27 6.08
C ILE A 391 15.54 -25.39 4.75
N VAL A 392 14.92 -26.06 3.78
CA VAL A 392 15.46 -26.23 2.43
C VAL A 392 14.50 -25.54 1.44
N PRO A 393 14.80 -24.31 1.00
CA PRO A 393 13.91 -23.56 0.12
C PRO A 393 13.79 -24.17 -1.29
N GLY A 394 12.56 -24.34 -1.76
CA GLY A 394 12.25 -24.90 -3.08
C GLY A 394 12.41 -26.42 -3.19
N ALA A 395 12.60 -27.13 -2.08
CA ALA A 395 12.71 -28.58 -2.06
C ALA A 395 11.34 -29.28 -1.89
N ALA A 396 11.12 -30.31 -2.69
CA ALA A 396 10.06 -31.29 -2.55
C ALA A 396 10.55 -32.54 -1.79
N ILE A 397 9.61 -33.35 -1.32
CA ILE A 397 9.91 -34.66 -0.73
C ILE A 397 10.07 -35.67 -1.88
N GLY A 398 11.22 -36.33 -1.95
CA GLY A 398 11.52 -37.37 -2.92
C GLY A 398 10.62 -38.59 -2.76
N LYS A 399 10.45 -39.37 -3.83
CA LYS A 399 9.48 -40.49 -3.89
C LYS A 399 9.65 -41.50 -2.76
N ASN A 400 10.89 -41.72 -2.32
CA ASN A 400 11.23 -42.68 -1.27
C ASN A 400 10.78 -42.26 0.13
N LEU A 401 10.43 -40.98 0.32
CA LEU A 401 10.04 -40.40 1.60
C LEU A 401 8.55 -40.00 1.65
N LEU A 402 7.81 -40.14 0.54
CA LEU A 402 6.40 -39.71 0.45
C LEU A 402 5.47 -40.41 1.45
N ASP A 403 5.76 -41.67 1.81
CA ASP A 403 5.00 -42.44 2.81
C ASP A 403 5.55 -42.27 4.24
N ARG A 404 6.60 -41.45 4.42
CA ARG A 404 7.34 -41.28 5.68
C ARG A 404 7.41 -39.82 6.10
N ASN A 405 6.26 -39.22 6.41
CA ASN A 405 6.22 -37.87 6.97
C ASN A 405 6.90 -37.78 8.34
N VAL A 406 7.04 -38.91 9.05
CA VAL A 406 7.77 -39.02 10.32
C VAL A 406 8.74 -40.20 10.26
N ILE A 407 10.01 -39.94 10.54
CA ILE A 407 11.10 -40.91 10.65
C ILE A 407 11.40 -41.07 12.14
N LYS A 408 10.99 -42.20 12.73
CA LYS A 408 11.26 -42.51 14.15
C LYS A 408 12.73 -42.90 14.34
N ILE A 409 13.40 -42.30 15.31
CA ILE A 409 14.81 -42.55 15.63
C ILE A 409 14.93 -43.17 17.04
N ALA A 410 14.49 -42.43 18.07
CA ALA A 410 14.49 -42.82 19.48
C ALA A 410 15.86 -43.29 20.01
N ASP A 411 16.93 -42.56 19.68
CA ASP A 411 18.31 -42.91 20.07
C ASP A 411 18.76 -42.24 21.39
N GLY A 412 17.86 -41.52 22.06
CA GLY A 412 18.17 -40.77 23.29
C GLY A 412 18.90 -39.44 23.07
N ILE A 413 18.97 -38.99 21.81
CA ILE A 413 19.32 -37.63 21.37
C ILE A 413 18.17 -37.09 20.52
N ILE A 414 17.78 -37.81 19.47
CA ILE A 414 16.66 -37.53 18.55
C ILE A 414 15.52 -38.51 18.83
N ASP A 415 14.33 -37.98 19.08
CA ASP A 415 13.10 -38.78 19.20
C ASP A 415 12.61 -39.20 17.80
N TYR A 416 12.39 -38.22 16.93
CA TYR A 416 11.95 -38.43 15.55
C TYR A 416 12.27 -37.22 14.66
N ILE A 417 12.28 -37.43 13.35
CA ILE A 417 12.39 -36.37 12.35
C ILE A 417 11.07 -36.27 11.59
N GLU A 418 10.53 -35.07 11.44
CA GLU A 418 9.34 -34.78 10.65
C GLU A 418 9.72 -34.05 9.37
N LEU A 419 9.13 -34.46 8.25
CA LEU A 419 9.25 -33.80 6.96
C LEU A 419 8.01 -32.94 6.73
N ALA A 420 8.07 -31.69 7.16
CA ALA A 420 6.96 -30.75 7.09
C ALA A 420 7.06 -29.91 5.81
N LYS A 421 6.09 -30.09 4.90
CA LYS A 421 5.90 -29.14 3.80
C LYS A 421 5.27 -27.88 4.37
N VAL A 422 6.06 -26.82 4.51
CA VAL A 422 5.53 -25.53 4.91
C VAL A 422 5.06 -24.80 3.66
N LYS A 423 3.74 -24.77 3.48
CA LYS A 423 3.10 -24.03 2.42
C LYS A 423 2.92 -22.59 2.88
N ASP A 424 3.80 -21.71 2.43
CA ASP A 424 3.45 -20.30 2.30
C ASP A 424 3.28 -19.98 0.82
N ALA A 425 2.10 -19.49 0.43
CA ALA A 425 1.58 -19.17 -0.91
C ALA A 425 1.98 -20.04 -2.13
N LYS A 426 3.26 -20.37 -2.39
CA LYS A 426 3.83 -21.51 -3.15
C LYS A 426 5.37 -21.62 -3.07
N THR A 427 6.04 -21.14 -2.01
CA THR A 427 7.42 -21.60 -1.75
C THR A 427 7.34 -23.02 -1.23
N TYR A 428 7.92 -23.99 -1.96
CA TYR A 428 8.10 -25.35 -1.45
C TYR A 428 9.24 -25.32 -0.44
N ASN A 429 9.03 -24.75 0.73
CA ASN A 429 9.98 -24.91 1.82
C ASN A 429 9.71 -26.27 2.43
N LEU A 430 10.68 -27.17 2.30
CA LEU A 430 10.70 -28.36 3.12
C LEU A 430 11.38 -28.02 4.43
N GLU A 431 10.64 -28.08 5.53
CA GLU A 431 11.20 -28.06 6.86
C GLU A 431 11.45 -29.50 7.31
N ILE A 432 12.70 -29.83 7.58
CA ILE A 432 13.10 -31.09 8.20
C ILE A 432 13.25 -30.79 9.69
N VAL A 433 12.23 -31.15 10.47
CA VAL A 433 12.12 -30.85 11.89
C VAL A 433 12.64 -32.03 12.70
N ILE A 434 13.81 -31.86 13.29
CA ILE A 434 14.45 -32.86 14.16
C ILE A 434 13.97 -32.61 15.58
N ASN A 435 13.14 -33.52 16.10
CA ASN A 435 12.63 -33.46 17.47
C ASN A 435 13.61 -34.17 18.41
N LEU A 436 14.11 -33.43 19.38
CA LEU A 436 15.19 -33.85 20.28
C LEU A 436 14.63 -34.28 21.64
N SER A 437 15.19 -35.36 22.16
CA SER A 437 14.87 -35.89 23.50
C SER A 437 15.51 -35.05 24.62
N SER A 438 16.64 -34.40 24.35
CA SER A 438 17.39 -33.55 25.27
C SER A 438 17.93 -32.30 24.59
N PHE A 439 18.47 -31.36 25.37
CA PHE A 439 19.30 -30.29 24.80
C PHE A 439 20.59 -30.90 24.21
N VAL A 440 20.98 -30.39 23.05
CA VAL A 440 22.15 -30.86 22.28
C VAL A 440 22.96 -29.66 21.82
N SER A 441 24.26 -29.84 21.58
CA SER A 441 25.00 -28.93 20.71
C SER A 441 24.98 -29.47 19.28
N CYS A 442 24.93 -28.57 18.30
CA CYS A 442 24.95 -28.92 16.88
C CYS A 442 26.26 -28.45 16.24
N GLU A 443 26.97 -29.36 15.58
CA GLU A 443 28.19 -29.09 14.82
C GLU A 443 27.89 -29.30 13.33
N MET A 444 28.00 -28.24 12.53
CA MET A 444 27.82 -28.33 11.07
C MET A 444 29.06 -28.97 10.43
N LEU A 445 28.84 -30.01 9.61
CA LEU A 445 29.88 -30.75 8.89
C LEU A 445 29.86 -30.49 7.37
N SER A 446 28.90 -29.71 6.89
CA SER A 446 28.77 -29.25 5.51
C SER A 446 28.46 -27.76 5.48
N SER A 447 28.72 -27.09 4.36
CA SER A 447 28.31 -25.70 4.10
C SER A 447 27.21 -25.65 3.04
N SER A 448 26.35 -24.62 3.10
CA SER A 448 25.38 -24.33 2.04
C SER A 448 26.05 -23.55 0.89
N PRO A 449 25.76 -23.85 -0.40
CA PRO A 449 24.90 -24.93 -0.88
C PRO A 449 25.63 -26.29 -0.89
N THR A 450 24.88 -27.40 -0.82
CA THR A 450 25.41 -28.77 -0.89
C THR A 450 24.34 -29.76 -1.31
N SER A 451 24.71 -30.89 -1.93
CA SER A 451 23.78 -32.00 -2.18
C SER A 451 23.63 -32.95 -0.98
N ASN A 452 24.46 -32.78 0.05
CA ASN A 452 24.47 -33.60 1.26
C ASN A 452 24.67 -32.71 2.50
N VAL A 453 23.56 -32.35 3.16
CA VAL A 453 23.60 -31.57 4.41
C VAL A 453 23.99 -32.49 5.55
N LYS A 454 25.10 -32.19 6.22
CA LYS A 454 25.65 -32.99 7.33
C LYS A 454 25.83 -32.16 8.58
N PHE A 455 25.41 -32.70 9.71
CA PHE A 455 25.69 -32.14 11.04
C PHE A 455 25.67 -33.22 12.11
N ALA A 456 26.44 -33.00 13.17
CA ALA A 456 26.50 -33.86 14.35
C ALA A 456 25.77 -33.19 15.52
N LEU A 457 24.90 -33.96 16.19
CA LEU A 457 24.24 -33.56 17.43
C LEU A 457 24.92 -34.24 18.60
N HIS A 458 25.47 -33.47 19.52
CA HIS A 458 26.13 -33.98 20.71
C HIS A 458 25.20 -33.84 21.90
N LYS A 459 24.95 -34.95 22.59
CA LYS A 459 24.15 -34.99 23.81
C LYS A 459 24.83 -34.16 24.89
N SER A 460 24.15 -33.12 25.38
CA SER A 460 24.68 -32.33 26.50
C SER A 460 24.67 -33.17 27.78
N SER A 461 25.85 -33.42 28.35
CA SER A 461 26.02 -34.10 29.64
C SER A 461 25.90 -33.15 30.85
N SER A 462 25.63 -31.85 30.63
CA SER A 462 25.51 -30.82 31.66
C SER A 462 24.16 -30.12 31.64
N LEU A 463 23.43 -30.23 32.77
CA LEU A 463 22.47 -29.29 33.37
C LEU A 463 21.81 -28.24 32.44
N LEU A 464 20.47 -28.17 32.43
CA LEU A 464 19.62 -27.17 31.73
C LEU A 464 20.32 -25.79 31.55
N PRO A 465 20.12 -25.05 30.44
CA PRO A 465 20.97 -23.93 30.02
C PRO A 465 21.16 -22.81 31.07
N LEU A 466 20.25 -22.68 32.04
CA LEU A 466 20.33 -21.68 33.11
C LEU A 466 20.64 -22.28 34.49
N SER A 467 21.11 -23.52 34.54
CA SER A 467 21.40 -24.19 35.80
C SER A 467 22.46 -23.44 36.60
N ASN A 468 22.21 -23.32 37.90
CA ASN A 468 23.00 -22.53 38.85
C ASN A 468 22.94 -21.00 38.64
N LYS A 469 22.05 -20.48 37.78
CA LYS A 469 21.80 -19.05 37.66
C LYS A 469 20.69 -18.59 38.58
N LEU A 470 20.90 -17.47 39.26
CA LEU A 470 19.89 -16.75 40.03
C LEU A 470 19.50 -15.48 39.26
N ILE A 471 18.29 -15.45 38.73
CA ILE A 471 17.80 -14.33 37.90
C ILE A 471 16.71 -13.60 38.67
N VAL A 472 16.86 -12.28 38.80
CA VAL A 472 15.81 -11.42 39.35
C VAL A 472 14.94 -10.88 38.23
N ILE A 473 13.63 -11.05 38.36
CA ILE A 473 12.65 -10.42 37.49
C ILE A 473 11.96 -9.31 38.28
N ASP A 474 11.88 -8.14 37.68
CA ASP A 474 11.28 -6.94 38.26
C ASP A 474 10.08 -6.49 37.42
N PRO A 475 8.85 -6.91 37.78
CA PRO A 475 7.65 -6.35 37.16
C PRO A 475 7.48 -4.89 37.62
N GLY A 476 7.61 -3.94 36.70
CA GLY A 476 7.50 -2.52 36.96
C GLY A 476 6.20 -2.13 37.68
N HIS A 477 6.21 -1.04 38.44
CA HIS A 477 5.04 -0.49 39.16
C HIS A 477 4.44 -1.47 40.19
N GLY A 478 3.15 -1.36 40.51
CA GLY A 478 2.43 -2.23 41.44
C GLY A 478 1.75 -1.46 42.58
N GLY A 479 0.69 -2.01 43.14
CA GLY A 479 -0.09 -1.41 44.22
C GLY A 479 -0.61 -0.02 43.85
N SER A 480 -0.19 0.98 44.62
CA SER A 480 -0.57 2.39 44.44
C SER A 480 -0.01 3.04 43.18
N ASP A 481 1.01 2.45 42.55
CA ASP A 481 1.57 2.92 41.29
C ASP A 481 1.01 2.07 40.13
N PRO A 482 0.10 2.61 39.31
CA PRO A 482 -0.49 1.87 38.20
C PRO A 482 0.42 1.81 36.95
N GLY A 483 1.48 2.62 36.89
CA GLY A 483 2.18 2.94 35.65
C GLY A 483 1.27 3.67 34.66
N ALA A 484 1.55 3.54 33.36
CA ALA A 484 0.70 4.09 32.32
C ALA A 484 -0.70 3.42 32.29
N ILE A 485 -1.73 4.21 31.96
CA ILE A 485 -3.14 3.77 31.92
C ILE A 485 -3.76 4.17 30.58
N VAL A 486 -4.38 3.21 29.89
CA VAL A 486 -5.18 3.44 28.69
C VAL A 486 -6.50 2.67 28.79
N GLY A 487 -7.61 3.39 28.91
CA GLY A 487 -8.92 2.77 29.15
C GLY A 487 -8.92 2.00 30.48
N SER A 488 -9.21 0.70 30.42
CA SER A 488 -9.16 -0.21 31.59
C SER A 488 -7.81 -0.91 31.75
N VAL A 489 -6.87 -0.74 30.82
CA VAL A 489 -5.57 -1.41 30.82
C VAL A 489 -4.59 -0.59 31.66
N LYS A 490 -3.91 -1.25 32.59
CA LYS A 490 -2.85 -0.67 33.42
C LYS A 490 -1.54 -1.39 33.15
N GLU A 491 -0.48 -0.63 32.99
CA GLU A 491 0.87 -1.14 32.76
C GLU A 491 1.27 -2.17 33.82
N LYS A 492 1.01 -1.89 35.11
CA LYS A 492 1.40 -2.79 36.21
C LYS A 492 0.85 -4.23 36.09
N ASP A 493 -0.33 -4.38 35.48
CA ASP A 493 -1.02 -5.67 35.36
C ASP A 493 -0.38 -6.47 34.22
N LEU A 494 -0.06 -5.80 33.10
CA LEU A 494 0.67 -6.39 31.97
C LEU A 494 2.10 -6.80 32.36
N ASN A 495 2.81 -5.92 33.09
CA ASN A 495 4.17 -6.20 33.57
C ASN A 495 4.20 -7.45 34.45
N LEU A 496 3.23 -7.60 35.36
CA LEU A 496 3.15 -8.76 36.24
C LEU A 496 2.86 -10.05 35.47
N ASP A 497 1.94 -10.03 34.51
CA ASP A 497 1.59 -11.21 33.72
C ASP A 497 2.80 -11.73 32.94
N ILE A 498 3.49 -10.86 32.18
CA ILE A 498 4.69 -11.25 31.43
C ILE A 498 5.76 -11.79 32.38
N ALA A 499 5.97 -11.14 33.53
CA ALA A 499 6.95 -11.59 34.52
C ALA A 499 6.66 -12.98 35.09
N LEU A 500 5.40 -13.32 35.37
CA LEU A 500 5.00 -14.64 35.84
C LEU A 500 5.20 -15.73 34.77
N LYS A 501 4.91 -15.40 33.50
CA LYS A 501 5.22 -16.28 32.36
C LYS A 501 6.72 -16.51 32.24
N LEU A 502 7.51 -15.44 32.33
CA LEU A 502 8.98 -15.50 32.27
C LEU A 502 9.56 -16.32 33.43
N LYS A 503 9.05 -16.15 34.67
CA LYS A 503 9.45 -16.95 35.84
C LYS A 503 9.33 -18.45 35.54
N SER A 504 8.15 -18.87 35.08
CA SER A 504 7.87 -20.28 34.76
C SER A 504 8.82 -20.84 33.70
N LEU A 505 9.13 -20.02 32.68
CA LEU A 505 10.06 -20.37 31.61
C LEU A 505 11.50 -20.51 32.11
N LEU A 506 11.98 -19.55 32.90
CA LEU A 506 13.35 -19.57 33.45
C LEU A 506 13.56 -20.73 34.42
N GLU A 507 12.60 -20.99 35.32
CA GLU A 507 12.63 -22.13 36.26
C GLU A 507 12.65 -23.47 35.51
N SER A 508 11.85 -23.60 34.45
CA SER A 508 11.85 -24.79 33.58
C SER A 508 13.16 -25.01 32.83
N ASN A 509 13.97 -23.95 32.69
CA ASN A 509 15.31 -23.98 32.09
C ASN A 509 16.45 -24.01 33.13
N GLY A 510 16.12 -24.28 34.40
CA GLY A 510 17.09 -24.56 35.46
C GLY A 510 17.53 -23.34 36.27
N ALA A 511 17.01 -22.15 35.97
CA ALA A 511 17.31 -20.97 36.77
C ALA A 511 16.59 -21.03 38.12
N LYS A 512 17.20 -20.44 39.15
CA LYS A 512 16.49 -19.95 40.33
C LYS A 512 15.97 -18.56 40.00
N VAL A 513 14.70 -18.30 40.25
CA VAL A 513 14.08 -17.00 39.96
C VAL A 513 13.67 -16.32 41.26
N PHE A 514 13.98 -15.04 41.38
CA PHE A 514 13.45 -14.18 42.43
C PHE A 514 12.66 -13.04 41.79
N MET A 515 11.43 -12.82 42.23
CA MET A 515 10.58 -11.73 41.73
C MET A 515 10.59 -10.58 42.74
N THR A 516 10.73 -9.33 42.30
CA THR A 516 10.62 -8.17 43.21
C THR A 516 9.20 -8.02 43.78
N ARG A 517 8.18 -8.48 43.03
CA ARG A 517 6.79 -8.67 43.47
C ARG A 517 6.14 -9.84 42.71
N GLU A 518 5.29 -10.61 43.35
CA GLU A 518 4.51 -11.70 42.72
C GLU A 518 3.01 -11.40 42.62
N ASP A 519 2.59 -10.26 43.17
CA ASP A 519 1.22 -9.77 43.19
C ASP A 519 1.17 -8.25 42.93
N ASP A 520 -0.01 -7.65 43.12
CA ASP A 520 -0.23 -6.20 42.96
C ASP A 520 0.26 -5.38 44.17
N THR A 521 1.51 -5.60 44.58
CA THR A 521 2.17 -4.86 45.66
C THR A 521 3.09 -3.78 45.11
N PHE A 522 3.07 -2.59 45.72
CA PHE A 522 4.03 -1.53 45.42
C PHE A 522 5.41 -1.84 46.00
N VAL A 523 6.46 -1.76 45.17
CA VAL A 523 7.86 -1.88 45.60
C VAL A 523 8.64 -0.64 45.17
N ASN A 524 9.38 -0.04 46.12
CA ASN A 524 10.18 1.15 45.84
C ASN A 524 11.36 0.84 44.90
N LEU A 525 11.72 1.78 44.01
CA LEU A 525 12.79 1.62 43.02
C LEU A 525 14.14 1.19 43.62
N TYR A 526 14.57 1.78 44.74
CA TYR A 526 15.83 1.40 45.38
C TYR A 526 15.74 0.04 46.07
N ALA A 527 14.55 -0.32 46.58
CA ALA A 527 14.32 -1.64 47.17
C ALA A 527 14.41 -2.75 46.13
N ARG A 528 13.91 -2.54 44.91
CA ARG A 528 14.03 -3.50 43.79
C ARG A 528 15.49 -3.86 43.49
N ALA A 529 16.33 -2.84 43.31
CA ALA A 529 17.77 -3.04 43.11
C ALA A 529 18.45 -3.62 44.35
N GLY A 530 18.04 -3.17 45.55
CA GLY A 530 18.53 -3.67 46.83
C GLY A 530 18.33 -5.17 47.02
N MET A 531 17.11 -5.67 46.75
CA MET A 531 16.79 -7.10 46.81
C MET A 531 17.72 -7.93 45.92
N ALA A 532 17.92 -7.49 44.66
CA ALA A 532 18.78 -8.19 43.72
C ALA A 532 20.25 -8.20 44.16
N ASN A 533 20.71 -7.09 44.71
CA ASN A 533 22.07 -6.94 45.22
C ASN A 533 22.32 -7.79 46.47
N GLU A 534 21.35 -7.84 47.39
CA GLU A 534 21.45 -8.59 48.65
C GLU A 534 21.58 -10.09 48.43
N ILE A 535 20.85 -10.62 47.44
CA ILE A 535 20.89 -12.04 47.09
C ILE A 535 22.00 -12.40 46.08
N ASN A 536 22.81 -11.43 45.66
CA ASN A 536 23.87 -11.59 44.65
C ASN A 536 23.34 -12.25 43.36
N ALA A 537 22.26 -11.73 42.79
CA ALA A 537 21.71 -12.25 41.55
C ALA A 537 22.72 -12.19 40.40
N ASP A 538 22.68 -13.16 39.49
CA ASP A 538 23.50 -13.20 38.27
C ASP A 538 23.00 -12.19 37.22
N LEU A 539 21.68 -11.95 37.16
CA LEU A 539 21.02 -11.05 36.22
C LEU A 539 19.82 -10.35 36.85
N PHE A 540 19.50 -9.15 36.38
CA PHE A 540 18.30 -8.40 36.75
C PHE A 540 17.54 -7.92 35.51
N ILE A 541 16.28 -8.33 35.37
CA ILE A 541 15.44 -8.01 34.21
C ILE A 541 14.20 -7.25 34.67
N SER A 542 14.09 -5.97 34.33
CA SER A 542 12.90 -5.17 34.60
C SER A 542 11.98 -5.16 33.38
N ILE A 543 10.68 -5.29 33.61
CA ILE A 543 9.66 -5.38 32.54
C ILE A 543 8.68 -4.22 32.69
N HIS A 544 8.54 -3.45 31.61
CA HIS A 544 7.74 -2.23 31.52
C HIS A 544 6.99 -2.12 30.18
N HIS A 545 6.04 -1.19 30.11
CA HIS A 545 5.43 -0.77 28.86
C HIS A 545 5.53 0.74 28.71
N ASN A 546 5.85 1.17 27.49
CA ASN A 546 6.11 2.56 27.20
C ASN A 546 4.78 3.34 27.03
N SER A 547 4.87 4.66 27.08
CA SER A 547 3.75 5.57 26.87
C SER A 547 4.26 6.91 26.35
N ALA A 548 3.80 7.32 25.17
CA ALA A 548 4.21 8.56 24.52
C ALA A 548 3.09 9.13 23.62
N THR A 549 3.42 9.61 22.42
CA THR A 549 2.43 9.99 21.40
C THR A 549 1.76 8.74 20.82
N SER A 550 0.58 8.92 20.20
CA SER A 550 -0.14 7.81 19.55
C SER A 550 0.62 7.20 18.36
N SER A 551 1.55 7.96 17.76
CA SER A 551 2.41 7.50 16.66
C SER A 551 3.60 6.65 17.09
N ALA A 552 4.00 6.68 18.37
CA ALA A 552 5.14 5.90 18.86
C ALA A 552 4.75 4.42 19.00
N THR A 553 5.50 3.53 18.36
CA THR A 553 5.24 2.07 18.33
C THR A 553 6.55 1.30 18.44
N GLY A 554 6.47 0.04 18.88
CA GLY A 554 7.57 -0.90 18.90
C GLY A 554 8.22 -1.06 20.27
N THR A 555 9.21 -1.93 20.35
CA THR A 555 9.90 -2.32 21.59
C THR A 555 11.30 -1.73 21.66
N GLU A 556 11.74 -1.31 22.85
CA GLU A 556 13.11 -0.87 23.14
C GLU A 556 13.62 -1.51 24.43
N THR A 557 14.94 -1.69 24.54
CA THR A 557 15.58 -2.18 25.77
C THR A 557 16.53 -1.14 26.33
N LEU A 558 16.27 -0.70 27.56
CA LEU A 558 16.99 0.37 28.25
C LEU A 558 18.08 -0.20 29.15
N TYR A 559 19.24 0.45 29.21
CA TYR A 559 20.36 0.00 30.03
C TYR A 559 21.16 1.17 30.63
N TYR A 560 21.82 0.92 31.76
CA TYR A 560 22.80 1.85 32.33
C TYR A 560 24.14 1.71 31.58
N PRO A 561 24.89 2.80 31.27
CA PRO A 561 26.16 2.77 30.53
C PRO A 561 27.26 1.92 31.17
N ASP A 562 27.18 0.61 30.94
CA ASP A 562 28.11 -0.43 31.36
C ASP A 562 28.20 -1.49 30.24
N PRO A 563 29.40 -2.00 29.91
CA PRO A 563 29.56 -2.96 28.82
C PRO A 563 28.73 -4.24 28.96
N GLN A 564 28.62 -4.81 30.16
CA GLN A 564 27.86 -6.05 30.36
C GLN A 564 26.36 -5.80 30.28
N LYS A 565 25.89 -4.67 30.82
CA LYS A 565 24.47 -4.24 30.70
C LYS A 565 24.08 -3.97 29.26
N LYS A 566 24.99 -3.37 28.47
CA LYS A 566 24.82 -3.16 27.04
C LYS A 566 24.67 -4.48 26.27
N LEU A 567 25.56 -5.45 26.51
CA LEU A 567 25.50 -6.77 25.87
C LEU A 567 24.21 -7.51 26.20
N LEU A 568 23.78 -7.47 27.46
CA LEU A 568 22.51 -8.06 27.87
C LEU A 568 21.33 -7.39 27.16
N ALA A 569 21.30 -6.05 27.12
CA ALA A 569 20.23 -5.31 26.43
C ALA A 569 20.19 -5.63 24.93
N GLN A 570 21.33 -5.80 24.28
CA GLN A 570 21.42 -6.19 22.87
C GLN A 570 20.82 -7.57 22.62
N ALA A 571 21.19 -8.56 23.44
CA ALA A 571 20.68 -9.92 23.34
C ALA A 571 19.16 -9.98 23.54
N LEU A 572 18.66 -9.29 24.57
CA LEU A 572 17.22 -9.17 24.84
C LEU A 572 16.48 -8.52 23.68
N GLN A 573 16.95 -7.36 23.21
CA GLN A 573 16.29 -6.63 22.12
C GLN A 573 16.22 -7.47 20.84
N LYS A 574 17.33 -8.11 20.44
CA LYS A 574 17.40 -8.97 19.25
C LYS A 574 16.39 -10.12 19.35
N ALA A 575 16.36 -10.80 20.50
CA ALA A 575 15.48 -11.95 20.71
C ALA A 575 14.00 -11.56 20.79
N ILE A 576 13.64 -10.48 21.49
CA ILE A 576 12.25 -10.01 21.61
C ILE A 576 11.71 -9.61 20.23
N VAL A 577 12.47 -8.85 19.43
CA VAL A 577 12.07 -8.46 18.08
C VAL A 577 11.83 -9.69 17.20
N SER A 578 12.72 -10.68 17.26
CA SER A 578 12.58 -11.94 16.50
C SER A 578 11.30 -12.71 16.86
N HIS A 579 10.92 -12.74 18.15
CA HIS A 579 9.75 -13.50 18.61
C HIS A 579 8.42 -12.77 18.40
N THR A 580 8.44 -11.44 18.45
CA THR A 580 7.22 -10.62 18.46
C THR A 580 6.90 -10.00 17.10
N GLY A 581 7.92 -9.80 16.25
CA GLY A 581 7.80 -9.03 15.01
C GLY A 581 7.55 -7.53 15.23
N PHE A 582 7.67 -7.03 16.48
CA PHE A 582 7.48 -5.62 16.77
C PHE A 582 8.53 -4.75 16.11
N HIS A 583 8.15 -3.49 15.82
CA HIS A 583 9.08 -2.48 15.33
C HIS A 583 10.28 -2.36 16.29
N ASN A 584 11.47 -2.57 15.76
CA ASN A 584 12.71 -2.57 16.54
C ASN A 584 13.20 -1.14 16.75
N ARG A 585 13.07 -0.62 17.97
CA ARG A 585 13.57 0.71 18.34
C ARG A 585 15.01 0.68 18.86
N GLY A 586 15.61 -0.50 18.94
CA GLY A 586 16.99 -0.72 19.37
C GLY A 586 17.17 -0.71 20.89
N ILE A 587 18.43 -0.60 21.29
CA ILE A 587 18.83 -0.43 22.69
C ILE A 587 19.05 1.04 22.99
N VAL A 588 18.71 1.47 24.20
CA VAL A 588 18.84 2.88 24.57
C VAL A 588 19.54 3.06 25.91
N GLU A 589 20.59 3.87 25.91
CA GLU A 589 21.29 4.23 27.14
C GLU A 589 20.45 5.17 28.01
N ARG A 590 20.30 4.83 29.29
CA ARG A 590 19.48 5.54 30.26
C ARG A 590 20.13 5.54 31.65
N PRO A 591 21.12 6.42 31.89
CA PRO A 591 21.82 6.50 33.18
C PRO A 591 20.92 6.91 34.36
N GLY A 592 19.74 7.49 34.08
CA GLY A 592 18.78 7.95 35.10
C GLY A 592 17.90 6.86 35.72
N ILE A 593 17.82 5.66 35.12
CA ILE A 593 16.92 4.60 35.59
C ILE A 593 17.54 3.95 36.83
N VAL A 594 16.89 4.15 37.98
CA VAL A 594 17.39 3.71 39.30
C VAL A 594 17.63 2.20 39.34
N VAL A 595 16.66 1.40 38.87
CA VAL A 595 16.75 -0.06 38.97
C VAL A 595 17.89 -0.67 38.16
N THR A 596 18.25 -0.09 37.01
CA THR A 596 19.40 -0.54 36.22
C THR A 596 20.70 0.14 36.63
N ARG A 597 20.66 1.31 37.27
CA ARG A 597 21.86 2.00 37.79
C ARG A 597 22.38 1.37 39.08
N GLU A 598 21.50 1.09 40.03
CA GLU A 598 21.86 0.68 41.40
C GLU A 598 22.13 -0.83 41.53
N THR A 599 21.78 -1.64 40.52
CA THR A 599 22.10 -3.07 40.46
C THR A 599 23.59 -3.31 40.17
N LYS A 600 24.18 -4.27 40.88
CA LYS A 600 25.60 -4.64 40.76
C LYS A 600 25.90 -5.68 39.68
N MET A 601 24.88 -6.43 39.27
CA MET A 601 24.94 -7.42 38.20
C MET A 601 24.49 -6.83 36.86
N PRO A 602 24.72 -7.52 35.72
CA PRO A 602 24.15 -7.12 34.45
C PRO A 602 22.62 -7.00 34.54
N SER A 603 22.10 -5.88 34.03
CA SER A 603 20.70 -5.52 34.17
C SER A 603 20.18 -4.74 32.97
N ALA A 604 18.93 -4.98 32.59
CA ALA A 604 18.24 -4.25 31.54
C ALA A 604 16.77 -4.03 31.92
N LEU A 605 16.16 -3.00 31.35
CA LEU A 605 14.72 -2.72 31.44
C LEU A 605 14.12 -2.83 30.05
N VAL A 606 13.18 -3.75 29.87
CA VAL A 606 12.49 -4.01 28.60
C VAL A 606 11.22 -3.17 28.55
N GLU A 607 11.13 -2.28 27.56
CA GLU A 607 9.89 -1.62 27.18
C GLU A 607 9.22 -2.43 26.08
N VAL A 608 8.21 -3.21 26.47
CA VAL A 608 7.59 -4.24 25.60
C VAL A 608 6.87 -3.64 24.40
N GLY A 609 6.28 -2.46 24.56
CA GLY A 609 5.61 -1.69 23.51
C GLY A 609 4.85 -0.51 24.09
N PHE A 610 4.21 0.30 23.24
CA PHE A 610 3.55 1.54 23.66
C PHE A 610 2.06 1.34 23.95
N LEU A 611 1.63 1.54 25.20
CA LEU A 611 0.20 1.47 25.54
C LEU A 611 -0.64 2.54 24.82
N THR A 612 -0.01 3.67 24.49
CA THR A 612 -0.66 4.80 23.80
C THR A 612 -0.88 4.58 22.31
N ASN A 613 -0.27 3.56 21.71
CA ASN A 613 -0.45 3.22 20.30
C ASN A 613 -1.49 2.11 20.15
N SER A 614 -2.52 2.34 19.31
CA SER A 614 -3.64 1.40 19.21
C SER A 614 -3.24 0.04 18.64
N ASN A 615 -2.23 -0.01 17.76
CA ASN A 615 -1.76 -1.25 17.13
C ASN A 615 -0.93 -2.10 18.12
N ASP A 616 -0.02 -1.46 18.85
CA ASP A 616 0.74 -2.10 19.93
C ASP A 616 -0.21 -2.62 21.01
N LEU A 617 -1.12 -1.76 21.50
CA LEU A 617 -2.08 -2.11 22.56
C LEU A 617 -2.95 -3.31 22.17
N ALA A 618 -3.43 -3.37 20.93
CA ALA A 618 -4.26 -4.48 20.45
C ALA A 618 -3.55 -5.84 20.54
N LEU A 619 -2.21 -5.87 20.43
CA LEU A 619 -1.41 -7.09 20.52
C LEU A 619 -0.97 -7.36 21.96
N ILE A 620 -0.47 -6.36 22.67
CA ILE A 620 0.11 -6.47 24.02
C ILE A 620 -0.88 -7.02 25.06
N VAL A 621 -2.17 -6.73 24.91
CA VAL A 621 -3.20 -7.25 25.83
C VAL A 621 -3.46 -8.75 25.67
N THR A 622 -3.06 -9.34 24.54
CA THR A 622 -3.32 -10.75 24.23
C THR A 622 -2.35 -11.68 24.96
N ASP A 623 -2.84 -12.84 25.41
CA ASP A 623 -2.01 -13.84 26.09
C ASP A 623 -0.92 -14.42 25.19
N GLU A 624 -1.22 -14.59 23.89
CA GLU A 624 -0.26 -15.08 22.91
C GLU A 624 0.95 -14.13 22.78
N PHE A 625 0.69 -12.82 22.69
CA PHE A 625 1.76 -11.84 22.57
C PHE A 625 2.61 -11.76 23.85
N LYS A 626 1.96 -11.73 25.03
CA LYS A 626 2.67 -11.77 26.33
C LYS A 626 3.55 -13.02 26.47
N GLN A 627 3.09 -14.17 25.95
CA GLN A 627 3.88 -15.39 25.90
C GLN A 627 5.09 -15.27 24.96
N LYS A 628 4.92 -14.68 23.77
CA LYS A 628 6.02 -14.41 22.82
C LYS A 628 7.08 -13.48 23.41
N VAL A 629 6.67 -12.45 24.14
CA VAL A 629 7.60 -11.54 24.84
C VAL A 629 8.40 -12.30 25.91
N ALA A 630 7.74 -13.09 26.76
CA ALA A 630 8.42 -13.90 27.78
C ALA A 630 9.41 -14.91 27.16
N GLN A 631 9.06 -15.51 26.03
CA GLN A 631 9.95 -16.39 25.25
C GLN A 631 11.16 -15.62 24.67
N GLY A 632 10.93 -14.43 24.11
CA GLY A 632 11.99 -13.56 23.63
C GLY A 632 12.96 -13.15 24.73
N ILE A 633 12.47 -12.81 25.92
CA ILE A 633 13.31 -12.50 27.08
C ILE A 633 14.13 -13.72 27.53
N LEU A 634 13.52 -14.91 27.62
CA LEU A 634 14.23 -16.16 27.92
C LEU A 634 15.38 -16.39 26.91
N GLN A 635 15.09 -16.32 25.61
CA GLN A 635 16.10 -16.56 24.58
C GLN A 635 17.24 -15.53 24.67
N GLY A 636 16.93 -14.24 24.85
CA GLY A 636 17.95 -13.21 25.00
C GLY A 636 18.83 -13.41 26.24
N ILE A 637 18.29 -13.94 27.34
CA ILE A 637 19.07 -14.33 28.52
C ILE A 637 20.01 -15.50 28.21
N VAL A 638 19.52 -16.54 27.53
CA VAL A 638 20.34 -17.69 27.12
C VAL A 638 21.47 -17.25 26.19
N ASP A 639 21.16 -16.46 25.16
CA ASP A 639 22.12 -15.95 24.19
C ASP A 639 23.22 -15.12 24.87
N TYR A 640 22.85 -14.27 25.83
CA TYR A 640 23.79 -13.48 26.63
C TYR A 640 24.73 -14.39 27.44
N LEU A 641 24.19 -15.38 28.14
CA LEU A 641 24.97 -16.27 29.01
C LEU A 641 25.87 -17.24 28.22
N CYS A 642 25.46 -17.62 27.01
CA CYS A 642 26.22 -18.49 26.11
C CYS A 642 27.23 -17.74 25.23
N GLY A 643 27.22 -16.40 25.21
CA GLY A 643 28.13 -15.58 24.42
C GLY A 643 27.78 -15.47 22.93
N SER A 644 26.53 -15.75 22.54
CA SER A 644 26.05 -15.76 21.15
C SER A 644 25.60 -14.38 20.64
N VAL A 645 26.14 -13.29 21.20
CA VAL A 645 25.64 -11.91 21.00
C VAL A 645 26.22 -11.22 19.74
N ASN A 646 26.83 -11.98 18.82
CA ASN A 646 27.38 -11.42 17.58
C ASN A 646 26.35 -11.32 16.44
#